data_AF-A0A370DG01-F1
#
_entry.id   AF-A0A370DG01-F1
#
_cell.length_a   1.000
_cell.length_b   1.000
_cell.length_c   1.000
_cell.angle_alpha   90.00
_cell.angle_beta   90.00
_cell.angle_gamma   90.00
#
_symmetry.space_group_name_H-M   'P 1'
#
loop_
_entity.id
_entity.type
_entity.pdbx_description
1 polymer ?
#
loop_
_entity_poly.entity_id
_entity_poly.type
_entity_poly.pdbx_seq_one_letter_code
_entity_poly.pdbx_strand_id
1 'polypeptide(L)'
;MLINSQLVKDHFGQYYKIQISRDKSAPYAIKAEQFSNNIQAAQFINNLKAPISFWSKIYNSEALVVQPVKNQYQLINALAELFSIGKIKAFKMDATALSESSPEKRTVKDKNKNTHTFTSATSLLISKPREVKTFSDKTEAKKYLKELSPDRVELQNVAKELDLPVTDADDELAGLIADGLAAGTIVVIVDRYSAPPASASDSDTSLHEEKDASYGPESSAAIVATQTDEEIICELTKFTAKCSHNRSVDMTDDSAGIILLEVVASETYEKDFEKITATIKGNALCGEHVESSSSISPEPVSTKKSSASNIYTLSCDKFTSPLQNIWLPSVKPKSYKIYPNAHQTFSPSAIAIDVYPKIKWNGELSYSFGGKESKRADNKNEHKNTTSKYTGKLELEYDGEKRDLAADYNDSIDQILTKLNWITKKVDKVLDYFDGGASMTLTVGWPNIKITYATELKEDEGSRAVINDYKLTLGASPLIEIKGSVDFFPVLMKSLPATHGIYKVLEQVKKGIGNEKGIAHLEGEIKLELSVGSGLHVNFVSSGTNGQENNNNKVESKIDIQFQLEGSITAKGHAWVIKFEKSYKVGIKSGFVGKVIVDKDDEGFYWYSRFLFNGLVIYFTKYDKLEKEVSNSSRKSKKFGVIDSLTTQSTKEWVCIKPDADEEAPYETQRLEGQAELDASDKHYLIRF
;
A
#
# COMPACT_ATOMS: atom_id res chain seq x y z
N MET A 1 13.88 -23.19 26.31
CA MET A 1 12.60 -23.91 26.18
C MET A 1 12.03 -23.55 24.82
N LEU A 2 12.12 -24.47 23.85
CA LEU A 2 11.76 -24.20 22.46
C LEU A 2 10.25 -24.39 22.30
N ILE A 3 9.50 -23.30 22.16
CA ILE A 3 8.08 -23.30 21.76
C ILE A 3 8.04 -23.33 20.22
N ASN A 4 8.95 -24.07 19.58
CA ASN A 4 9.05 -24.04 18.13
C ASN A 4 7.88 -24.83 17.54
N SER A 5 7.09 -24.18 16.68
CA SER A 5 6.08 -24.79 15.80
C SER A 5 4.79 -25.33 16.45
N GLN A 6 4.19 -24.56 17.35
CA GLN A 6 2.92 -24.99 17.97
C GLN A 6 1.72 -24.61 17.10
N LEU A 7 1.02 -25.65 16.62
CA LEU A 7 -0.22 -25.54 15.86
C LEU A 7 -1.42 -25.51 16.80
N VAL A 8 -2.32 -24.57 16.56
CA VAL A 8 -3.53 -24.38 17.34
C VAL A 8 -4.72 -24.44 16.39
N LYS A 9 -5.74 -25.20 16.79
CA LYS A 9 -6.98 -25.34 16.01
C LYS A 9 -7.99 -24.30 16.47
N ASP A 10 -8.73 -23.69 15.57
CA ASP A 10 -9.84 -22.80 15.94
C ASP A 10 -11.16 -23.56 16.20
N HIS A 11 -12.21 -22.82 16.54
CA HIS A 11 -13.55 -23.39 16.70
C HIS A 11 -14.16 -23.92 15.40
N PHE A 12 -13.75 -23.38 14.24
CA PHE A 12 -14.21 -23.73 12.89
C PHE A 12 -13.42 -24.88 12.24
N GLY A 13 -12.38 -25.38 12.91
CA GLY A 13 -11.56 -26.49 12.45
C GLY A 13 -10.34 -26.11 11.61
N GLN A 14 -10.04 -24.81 11.47
CA GLN A 14 -8.86 -24.30 10.79
C GLN A 14 -7.63 -24.41 11.71
N TYR A 15 -6.45 -24.60 11.13
CA TYR A 15 -5.20 -24.72 11.86
C TYR A 15 -4.35 -23.46 11.71
N TYR A 16 -3.75 -23.03 12.81
CA TYR A 16 -2.88 -21.86 12.86
C TYR A 16 -1.56 -22.23 13.50
N LYS A 17 -0.45 -21.89 12.85
CA LYS A 17 0.88 -21.92 13.47
C LYS A 17 1.09 -20.58 14.17
N ILE A 18 1.31 -20.62 15.48
CA ILE A 18 1.69 -19.42 16.24
C ILE A 18 3.21 -19.31 16.23
N GLN A 19 3.71 -18.18 15.72
CA GLN A 19 5.13 -17.86 15.64
C GLN A 19 5.46 -16.72 16.61
N ILE A 20 6.51 -16.90 17.41
CA ILE A 20 7.07 -15.88 18.29
C ILE A 20 8.37 -15.31 17.71
N SER A 21 8.87 -14.17 18.23
CA SER A 21 10.01 -13.44 17.64
C SER A 21 11.31 -14.26 17.55
N ARG A 22 11.45 -15.29 18.39
CA ARG A 22 12.63 -16.16 18.45
C ARG A 22 12.57 -17.36 17.50
N ASP A 23 11.41 -17.63 16.90
CA ASP A 23 11.24 -18.75 15.99
C ASP A 23 11.88 -18.45 14.63
N LYS A 24 12.45 -19.48 13.98
CA LYS A 24 12.90 -19.39 12.59
C LYS A 24 11.78 -18.85 11.71
N SER A 25 12.13 -17.95 10.78
CA SER A 25 11.22 -17.34 9.81
C SER A 25 10.30 -18.38 9.17
N ALA A 26 8.99 -18.09 9.11
CA ALA A 26 8.07 -18.94 8.37
C ALA A 26 8.49 -19.01 6.89
N PRO A 27 8.21 -20.13 6.18
CA PRO A 27 8.44 -20.23 4.74
C PRO A 27 7.75 -19.07 4.02
N TYR A 28 8.47 -18.41 3.10
CA TYR A 28 8.07 -17.18 2.41
C TYR A 28 6.70 -17.21 1.71
N ALA A 29 6.11 -18.40 1.51
CA ALA A 29 4.84 -18.59 0.81
C ALA A 29 3.58 -18.32 1.66
N ILE A 30 3.67 -18.29 3.00
CA ILE A 30 2.48 -18.18 3.87
C ILE A 30 2.45 -16.81 4.53
N LYS A 31 1.38 -16.04 4.28
CA LYS A 31 1.16 -14.73 4.91
C LYS A 31 0.62 -14.92 6.33
N ALA A 32 1.12 -14.12 7.27
CA ALA A 32 0.56 -14.04 8.61
C ALA A 32 -0.81 -13.35 8.58
N GLU A 33 -1.71 -13.79 9.46
CA GLU A 33 -2.95 -13.09 9.77
C GLU A 33 -2.63 -11.68 10.29
N GLN A 34 -3.32 -10.67 9.77
CA GLN A 34 -3.14 -9.28 10.17
C GLN A 34 -4.29 -8.81 11.05
N PHE A 35 -3.96 -8.15 12.16
CA PHE A 35 -4.93 -7.65 13.11
C PHE A 35 -4.86 -6.12 13.15
N SER A 36 -5.93 -5.45 12.70
CA SER A 36 -5.97 -3.98 12.64
C SER A 36 -6.11 -3.32 14.02
N ASN A 37 -6.55 -4.07 15.03
CA ASN A 37 -6.72 -3.61 16.40
C ASN A 37 -6.73 -4.77 17.41
N ASN A 38 -6.61 -4.41 18.69
CA ASN A 38 -6.58 -5.37 19.80
C ASN A 38 -7.89 -6.15 19.97
N ILE A 39 -9.03 -5.60 19.54
CA ILE A 39 -10.33 -6.28 19.67
C ILE A 39 -10.40 -7.47 18.71
N GLN A 40 -10.00 -7.28 17.45
CA GLN A 40 -9.92 -8.35 16.46
C GLN A 40 -8.93 -9.44 16.89
N ALA A 41 -7.75 -9.05 17.36
CA ALA A 41 -6.76 -10.01 17.88
C ALA A 41 -7.30 -10.78 19.10
N ALA A 42 -7.98 -10.12 20.04
CA ALA A 42 -8.59 -10.79 21.19
C ALA A 42 -9.71 -11.78 20.78
N GLN A 43 -10.54 -11.42 19.80
CA GLN A 43 -11.57 -12.32 19.25
C GLN A 43 -10.92 -13.54 18.57
N PHE A 44 -9.85 -13.33 17.80
CA PHE A 44 -9.08 -14.40 17.19
C PHE A 44 -8.50 -15.36 18.25
N ILE A 45 -7.84 -14.83 19.28
CA ILE A 45 -7.27 -15.63 20.38
C ILE A 45 -8.36 -16.45 21.10
N ASN A 46 -9.52 -15.85 21.37
CA ASN A 46 -10.64 -16.56 22.00
C ASN A 46 -11.23 -17.66 21.10
N ASN A 47 -11.14 -17.49 19.77
CA ASN A 47 -11.57 -18.49 18.81
C ASN A 47 -10.59 -19.66 18.69
N LEU A 48 -9.40 -19.59 19.27
CA LEU A 48 -8.42 -20.68 19.25
C LEU A 48 -8.63 -21.65 20.43
N LYS A 49 -8.63 -22.95 20.14
CA LYS A 49 -8.68 -24.04 21.12
C LYS A 49 -7.30 -24.30 21.71
N ALA A 50 -6.85 -23.39 22.58
CA ALA A 50 -5.62 -23.55 23.35
C ALA A 50 -5.86 -23.32 24.85
N PRO A 51 -5.19 -24.09 25.73
CA PRO A 51 -5.31 -23.90 27.17
C PRO A 51 -4.67 -22.57 27.62
N ILE A 52 -5.15 -22.00 28.72
CA ILE A 52 -4.61 -20.74 29.27
C ILE A 52 -3.10 -20.85 29.55
N SER A 53 -2.61 -22.01 29.98
CA SER A 53 -1.19 -22.24 30.23
C SER A 53 -0.31 -22.10 29.00
N PHE A 54 -0.82 -22.41 27.81
CA PHE A 54 -0.14 -22.19 26.54
C PHE A 54 0.04 -20.68 26.28
N TRP A 55 -1.05 -19.94 26.42
CA TRP A 55 -1.05 -18.48 26.25
C TRP A 55 -0.16 -17.76 27.27
N SER A 56 -0.15 -18.20 28.53
CA SER A 56 0.73 -17.65 29.55
C SER A 56 2.20 -17.85 29.21
N LYS A 57 2.58 -19.01 28.64
CA LYS A 57 3.96 -19.28 28.23
C LYS A 57 4.39 -18.36 27.09
N ILE A 58 3.55 -18.16 26.08
CA ILE A 58 3.82 -17.26 24.96
C ILE A 58 3.95 -15.81 25.44
N TYR A 59 3.04 -15.37 26.31
CA TYR A 59 3.12 -14.02 26.86
C TYR A 59 4.42 -13.80 27.63
N ASN A 60 4.79 -14.73 28.51
CA ASN A 60 6.01 -14.65 29.30
C ASN A 60 7.30 -14.71 28.45
N SER A 61 7.27 -15.28 27.25
CA SER A 61 8.44 -15.32 26.36
C SER A 61 8.62 -14.05 25.53
N GLU A 62 7.54 -13.35 25.19
CA GLU A 62 7.54 -12.23 24.23
C GLU A 62 7.33 -10.85 24.87
N ALA A 63 6.74 -10.79 26.05
CA ALA A 63 6.56 -9.53 26.76
C ALA A 63 7.90 -8.92 27.17
N LEU A 64 8.14 -7.66 26.79
CA LEU A 64 9.31 -6.89 27.23
C LEU A 64 9.34 -6.71 28.76
N VAL A 65 8.16 -6.52 29.35
CA VAL A 65 7.96 -6.43 30.79
C VAL A 65 6.82 -7.38 31.14
N VAL A 66 7.15 -8.48 31.81
CA VAL A 66 6.16 -9.46 32.26
C VAL A 66 5.36 -8.84 33.41
N GLN A 67 4.15 -8.37 33.11
CA GLN A 67 3.23 -7.94 34.15
C GLN A 67 2.53 -9.17 34.74
N PRO A 68 2.36 -9.25 36.07
CA PRO A 68 1.62 -10.33 36.69
C PRO A 68 0.15 -10.27 36.24
N VAL A 69 -0.22 -11.23 35.40
CA VAL A 69 -1.57 -11.33 34.85
C VAL A 69 -2.49 -11.98 35.89
N LYS A 70 -3.51 -11.24 36.35
CA LYS A 70 -4.38 -11.70 37.46
C LYS A 70 -5.51 -12.63 37.00
N ASN A 71 -5.90 -12.56 35.73
CA ASN A 71 -6.99 -13.36 35.16
C ASN A 71 -6.84 -13.58 33.65
N GLN A 72 -7.63 -14.50 33.09
CA GLN A 72 -7.60 -14.85 31.67
C GLN A 72 -7.88 -13.65 30.74
N TYR A 73 -8.77 -12.75 31.14
CA TYR A 73 -9.12 -11.58 30.32
C TYR A 73 -7.91 -10.64 30.13
N GLN A 74 -7.17 -10.38 31.20
CA GLN A 74 -5.93 -9.60 31.14
C GLN A 74 -4.87 -10.28 30.28
N LEU A 75 -4.77 -11.62 30.34
CA LEU A 75 -3.83 -12.38 29.52
C LEU A 75 -4.14 -12.21 28.03
N ILE A 76 -5.41 -12.36 27.66
CA ILE A 76 -5.87 -12.27 26.27
C ILE A 76 -5.67 -10.86 25.74
N ASN A 77 -5.98 -9.82 26.52
CA ASN A 77 -5.74 -8.44 26.09
C ASN A 77 -4.26 -8.14 25.88
N ALA A 78 -3.39 -8.62 26.76
CA ALA A 78 -1.95 -8.44 26.62
C ALA A 78 -1.39 -9.18 25.41
N LEU A 79 -1.86 -10.40 25.14
CA LEU A 79 -1.53 -11.14 23.92
C LEU A 79 -2.07 -10.45 22.67
N ALA A 80 -3.30 -9.92 22.72
CA ALA A 80 -3.92 -9.24 21.60
C ALA A 80 -3.13 -8.00 21.16
N GLU A 81 -2.54 -7.28 22.11
CA GLU A 81 -1.59 -6.20 21.83
C GLU A 81 -0.32 -6.71 21.15
N LEU A 82 0.25 -7.84 21.60
CA LEU A 82 1.43 -8.45 20.97
C LEU A 82 1.14 -8.96 19.54
N PHE A 83 -0.07 -9.44 19.27
CA PHE A 83 -0.53 -9.83 17.94
C PHE A 83 -0.75 -8.61 17.02
N SER A 84 -1.36 -7.53 17.52
CA SER A 84 -1.64 -6.33 16.71
C SER A 84 -0.39 -5.57 16.30
N ILE A 85 0.64 -5.55 17.14
CA ILE A 85 1.96 -4.98 16.79
C ILE A 85 2.85 -5.96 15.99
N GLY A 86 2.38 -7.18 15.73
CA GLY A 86 3.11 -8.17 14.91
C GLY A 86 4.28 -8.87 15.59
N LYS A 87 4.41 -8.80 16.93
CA LYS A 87 5.41 -9.56 17.69
C LYS A 87 5.09 -11.05 17.77
N ILE A 88 3.80 -11.37 17.89
CA ILE A 88 3.29 -12.72 17.73
C ILE A 88 2.55 -12.78 16.41
N LYS A 89 2.86 -13.76 15.57
CA LYS A 89 2.24 -13.94 14.26
C LYS A 89 1.47 -15.26 14.23
N ALA A 90 0.29 -15.26 13.63
CA ALA A 90 -0.46 -16.48 13.34
C ALA A 90 -0.44 -16.73 11.85
N PHE A 91 -0.09 -17.96 11.44
CA PHE A 91 -0.12 -18.36 10.04
C PHE A 91 -1.17 -19.43 9.86
N LYS A 92 -2.14 -19.20 8.99
CA LYS A 92 -3.13 -20.21 8.65
C LYS A 92 -2.45 -21.32 7.85
N MET A 93 -2.60 -22.55 8.32
CA MET A 93 -2.01 -23.74 7.72
C MET A 93 -3.12 -24.62 7.14
N ASP A 94 -2.90 -25.16 5.95
CA ASP A 94 -3.75 -26.23 5.43
C ASP A 94 -3.48 -27.52 6.23
N ALA A 95 -4.54 -28.26 6.57
CA ALA A 95 -4.45 -29.52 7.31
C ALA A 95 -3.60 -30.56 6.57
N THR A 96 -3.54 -30.46 5.24
CA THR A 96 -2.75 -31.33 4.35
C THR A 96 -1.26 -31.03 4.44
N ALA A 97 -0.86 -29.76 4.52
CA ALA A 97 0.54 -29.34 4.71
C ALA A 97 1.13 -29.77 6.06
N LEU A 98 0.29 -30.22 7.00
CA LEU A 98 0.69 -30.73 8.31
C LEU A 98 1.06 -32.22 8.31
N SER A 99 0.73 -32.96 7.26
CA SER A 99 0.97 -34.42 7.19
C SER A 99 2.34 -34.80 6.65
N GLU A 100 3.16 -33.83 6.19
CA GLU A 100 4.44 -34.12 5.55
C GLU A 100 5.48 -34.77 6.49
N SER A 101 5.35 -34.62 7.81
CA SER A 101 6.06 -35.48 8.77
C SER A 101 5.29 -36.79 8.96
N SER A 102 5.57 -37.80 8.13
CA SER A 102 4.96 -39.13 8.25
C SER A 102 5.05 -39.62 9.71
N PRO A 103 3.92 -39.89 10.39
CA PRO A 103 3.92 -40.39 11.76
C PRO A 103 4.71 -41.69 11.89
N GLU A 104 4.84 -42.46 10.80
CA GLU A 104 5.57 -43.72 10.74
C GLU A 104 7.04 -43.58 11.15
N LYS A 105 7.70 -42.45 10.83
CA LYS A 105 9.09 -42.18 11.22
C LYS A 105 9.27 -41.89 12.71
N ARG A 106 8.16 -41.60 13.42
CA ARG A 106 8.11 -41.32 14.85
C ARG A 106 7.44 -42.44 15.64
N THR A 107 7.10 -43.55 14.99
CA THR A 107 6.42 -44.68 15.63
C THR A 107 7.42 -45.78 15.93
N VAL A 108 7.52 -46.16 17.20
CA VAL A 108 8.27 -47.34 17.65
C VAL A 108 7.28 -48.44 18.02
N LYS A 109 7.56 -49.69 17.65
CA LYS A 109 6.72 -50.84 18.03
C LYS A 109 7.29 -51.53 19.25
N ASP A 110 6.46 -51.80 20.25
CA ASP A 110 6.88 -52.63 21.38
C ASP A 110 6.86 -54.13 21.03
N LYS A 111 7.31 -54.97 21.97
CA LYS A 111 7.31 -56.44 21.83
C LYS A 111 5.91 -57.04 21.59
N ASN A 112 4.85 -56.34 21.97
CA ASN A 112 3.46 -56.75 21.79
C ASN A 112 2.85 -56.19 20.48
N LYS A 113 3.67 -55.58 19.61
CA LYS A 113 3.26 -54.91 18.38
C LYS A 113 2.36 -53.69 18.61
N ASN A 114 2.28 -53.15 19.83
CA ASN A 114 1.62 -51.86 20.03
C ASN A 114 2.49 -50.76 19.44
N THR A 115 1.86 -49.76 18.83
CA THR A 115 2.56 -48.63 18.22
C THR A 115 2.62 -47.47 19.21
N HIS A 116 3.84 -46.97 19.43
CA HIS A 116 4.18 -45.88 20.32
C HIS A 116 4.66 -44.71 19.47
N THR A 117 3.77 -43.75 19.22
CA THR A 117 4.06 -42.61 18.36
C THR A 117 4.51 -41.43 19.22
N PHE A 118 5.76 -41.01 19.06
CA PHE A 118 6.32 -39.85 19.74
C PHE A 118 5.89 -38.58 19.02
N THR A 119 5.26 -37.66 19.74
CA THR A 119 4.79 -36.42 19.13
C THR A 119 4.94 -35.24 20.09
N SER A 120 4.89 -34.02 19.54
CA SER A 120 4.84 -32.82 20.37
C SER A 120 3.55 -32.83 21.20
N ALA A 121 3.62 -32.36 22.44
CA ALA A 121 2.43 -32.18 23.29
C ALA A 121 1.34 -31.34 22.61
N THR A 122 1.71 -30.47 21.67
CA THR A 122 0.78 -29.64 20.90
C THR A 122 -0.03 -30.41 19.88
N SER A 123 0.42 -31.58 19.42
CA SER A 123 -0.36 -32.43 18.52
C SER A 123 -1.63 -33.00 19.18
N LEU A 124 -1.71 -32.98 20.52
CA LEU A 124 -2.93 -33.31 21.27
C LEU A 124 -4.02 -32.23 21.15
N LEU A 125 -3.69 -31.03 20.70
CA LEU A 125 -4.70 -29.99 20.39
C LEU A 125 -5.46 -30.32 19.10
N ILE A 126 -4.85 -31.13 18.24
CA ILE A 126 -5.37 -31.49 16.91
C ILE A 126 -6.01 -32.88 16.94
N SER A 127 -5.40 -33.82 17.64
CA SER A 127 -5.83 -35.22 17.75
C SER A 127 -6.33 -35.53 19.16
N LYS A 128 -7.38 -36.36 19.26
CA LYS A 128 -7.86 -36.92 20.54
C LYS A 128 -7.52 -38.41 20.60
N PRO A 129 -6.24 -38.77 20.84
CA PRO A 129 -5.84 -40.17 20.94
C PRO A 129 -6.55 -40.86 22.10
N ARG A 130 -6.70 -42.20 21.99
CA ARG A 130 -7.34 -43.02 23.02
C ARG A 130 -6.50 -43.12 24.30
N GLU A 131 -5.19 -43.19 24.15
CA GLU A 131 -4.24 -43.30 25.26
C GLU A 131 -3.04 -42.39 25.00
N VAL A 132 -2.72 -41.54 25.99
CA VAL A 132 -1.53 -40.68 26.00
C VAL A 132 -0.73 -41.00 27.24
N LYS A 133 0.55 -41.31 27.07
CA LYS A 133 1.47 -41.54 28.16
C LYS A 133 2.29 -40.27 28.42
N THR A 134 2.26 -39.82 29.67
CA THR A 134 3.06 -38.71 30.19
C THR A 134 4.03 -39.21 31.24
N PHE A 135 5.12 -38.48 31.48
CA PHE A 135 6.19 -38.89 32.38
C PHE A 135 6.41 -37.81 33.42
N SER A 136 6.59 -38.21 34.67
CA SER A 136 6.77 -37.29 35.79
C SER A 136 8.21 -36.81 35.94
N ASP A 137 9.17 -37.64 35.53
CA ASP A 137 10.59 -37.32 35.57
C ASP A 137 11.40 -38.02 34.45
N LYS A 138 12.67 -37.58 34.30
CA LYS A 138 13.60 -38.09 33.28
C LYS A 138 13.93 -39.58 33.47
N THR A 139 13.93 -40.07 34.71
CA THR A 139 14.28 -41.45 35.04
C THR A 139 13.18 -42.40 34.57
N GLU A 140 11.92 -42.04 34.80
CA GLU A 140 10.74 -42.74 34.31
C GLU A 140 10.71 -42.77 32.77
N ALA A 141 10.96 -41.62 32.12
CA ALA A 141 11.03 -41.53 30.67
C ALA A 141 12.17 -42.38 30.07
N LYS A 142 13.37 -42.36 30.68
CA LYS A 142 14.49 -43.22 30.25
C LYS A 142 14.18 -44.70 30.43
N LYS A 143 13.55 -45.09 31.53
CA LYS A 143 13.14 -46.48 31.76
C LYS A 143 12.16 -46.93 30.68
N TYR A 144 11.21 -46.08 30.33
CA TYR A 144 10.24 -46.35 29.27
C TYR A 144 10.88 -46.52 27.89
N LEU A 145 11.80 -45.62 27.50
CA LEU A 145 12.55 -45.76 26.24
C LEU A 145 13.35 -47.07 26.21
N LYS A 146 13.97 -47.48 27.33
CA LYS A 146 14.66 -48.77 27.42
C LYS A 146 13.71 -49.97 27.26
N GLU A 147 12.50 -49.90 27.82
CA GLU A 147 11.48 -50.95 27.68
C GLU A 147 11.02 -51.10 26.22
N LEU A 148 10.90 -50.00 25.49
CA LEU A 148 10.59 -50.01 24.05
C LEU A 148 11.75 -50.59 23.21
N SER A 149 12.99 -50.43 23.68
CA SER A 149 14.21 -50.88 22.99
C SER A 149 14.29 -50.42 21.51
N PRO A 150 14.05 -49.12 21.21
CA PRO A 150 14.15 -48.62 19.84
C PRO A 150 15.59 -48.75 19.33
N ASP A 151 15.74 -49.02 18.03
CA ASP A 151 17.05 -49.00 17.42
C ASP A 151 17.59 -47.56 17.26
N ARG A 152 18.88 -47.42 16.95
CA ARG A 152 19.52 -46.11 16.80
C ARG A 152 18.86 -45.29 15.68
N VAL A 153 18.46 -45.93 14.58
CA VAL A 153 17.87 -45.25 13.43
C VAL A 153 16.48 -44.72 13.78
N GLU A 154 15.68 -45.48 14.52
CA GLU A 154 14.40 -45.06 15.08
C GLU A 154 14.58 -43.87 16.02
N LEU A 155 15.56 -43.92 16.94
CA LEU A 155 15.87 -42.81 17.84
C LEU A 155 16.28 -41.54 17.07
N GLN A 156 17.14 -41.68 16.05
CA GLN A 156 17.56 -40.56 15.19
C GLN A 156 16.40 -39.97 14.38
N ASN A 157 15.52 -40.82 13.84
CA ASN A 157 14.33 -40.38 13.13
C ASN A 157 13.37 -39.64 14.06
N VAL A 158 13.12 -40.16 15.27
CA VAL A 158 12.30 -39.48 16.29
C VAL A 158 12.92 -38.13 16.66
N ALA A 159 14.22 -38.08 16.93
CA ALA A 159 14.91 -36.83 17.28
C ALA A 159 14.83 -35.80 16.15
N LYS A 160 15.11 -36.21 14.91
CA LYS A 160 15.08 -35.35 13.72
C LYS A 160 13.69 -34.81 13.43
N GLU A 161 12.67 -35.67 13.48
CA GLU A 161 11.27 -35.29 13.23
C GLU A 161 10.68 -34.44 14.37
N LEU A 162 11.28 -34.44 15.56
CA LEU A 162 10.93 -33.58 16.68
C LEU A 162 11.83 -32.33 16.79
N ASP A 163 12.67 -32.07 15.78
CA ASP A 163 13.62 -30.95 15.73
C ASP A 163 14.54 -30.87 16.98
N LEU A 164 14.92 -32.05 17.52
CA LEU A 164 15.90 -32.18 18.58
C LEU A 164 17.32 -32.23 17.98
N PRO A 165 18.35 -31.70 18.69
CA PRO A 165 19.73 -31.79 18.23
C PRO A 165 20.14 -33.26 18.08
N VAL A 166 20.53 -33.65 16.86
CA VAL A 166 20.98 -35.01 16.56
C VAL A 166 22.45 -35.14 16.96
N THR A 167 22.78 -36.17 17.75
CA THR A 167 24.15 -36.51 18.16
C THR A 167 24.48 -37.95 17.75
N ASP A 168 25.77 -38.27 17.66
CA ASP A 168 26.23 -39.61 17.25
C ASP A 168 26.27 -40.63 18.39
N ALA A 169 25.96 -40.24 19.63
CA ALA A 169 25.97 -41.11 20.80
C ALA A 169 24.54 -41.52 21.22
N ASP A 170 24.26 -42.83 21.20
CA ASP A 170 22.92 -43.38 21.45
C ASP A 170 22.37 -42.99 22.85
N ASP A 171 23.22 -43.03 23.88
CA ASP A 171 22.85 -42.68 25.26
C ASP A 171 22.52 -41.18 25.43
N GLU A 172 23.15 -40.32 24.64
CA GLU A 172 22.84 -38.88 24.63
C GLU A 172 21.51 -38.62 23.92
N LEU A 173 21.26 -39.32 22.80
CA LEU A 173 20.03 -39.14 22.03
C LEU A 173 18.79 -39.60 22.80
N ALA A 174 18.86 -40.78 23.43
CA ALA A 174 17.82 -41.24 24.35
C ALA A 174 17.67 -40.31 25.57
N GLY A 175 18.78 -39.68 26.00
CA GLY A 175 18.79 -38.65 27.04
C GLY A 175 17.97 -37.41 26.66
N LEU A 176 18.15 -36.90 25.44
CA LEU A 176 17.45 -35.73 24.92
C LEU A 176 15.94 -35.98 24.74
N ILE A 177 15.56 -37.15 24.21
CA ILE A 177 14.15 -37.52 24.09
C ILE A 177 13.52 -37.68 25.48
N ALA A 178 14.21 -38.31 26.42
CA ALA A 178 13.73 -38.43 27.80
C ALA A 178 13.57 -37.08 28.51
N ASP A 179 14.46 -36.11 28.25
CA ASP A 179 14.32 -34.74 28.75
C ASP A 179 13.06 -34.08 28.21
N GLY A 180 12.77 -34.23 26.92
CA GLY A 180 11.55 -33.68 26.31
C GLY A 180 10.26 -34.36 26.82
N LEU A 181 10.30 -35.67 27.09
CA LEU A 181 9.19 -36.42 27.69
C LEU A 181 8.91 -35.97 29.13
N ALA A 182 9.96 -35.83 29.94
CA ALA A 182 9.86 -35.39 31.34
C ALA A 182 9.44 -33.92 31.46
N ALA A 183 9.89 -33.07 30.55
CA ALA A 183 9.45 -31.67 30.47
C ALA A 183 8.01 -31.51 29.95
N GLY A 184 7.38 -32.61 29.48
CA GLY A 184 6.05 -32.60 28.88
C GLY A 184 5.98 -31.84 27.55
N THR A 185 7.11 -31.64 26.87
CA THR A 185 7.15 -31.08 25.51
C THR A 185 6.91 -32.15 24.46
N ILE A 186 7.27 -33.40 24.77
CA ILE A 186 7.00 -34.60 23.96
C ILE A 186 6.00 -35.47 24.75
N VAL A 187 5.05 -36.08 24.05
CA VAL A 187 4.11 -37.07 24.60
C VAL A 187 4.14 -38.33 23.73
N VAL A 188 3.78 -39.47 24.31
CA VAL A 188 3.69 -40.73 23.58
C VAL A 188 2.24 -41.12 23.42
N ILE A 189 1.79 -41.25 22.18
CA ILE A 189 0.47 -41.80 21.85
C ILE A 189 0.62 -43.32 21.73
N VAL A 190 -0.21 -44.06 22.48
CA VAL A 190 -0.16 -45.52 22.50
C VAL A 190 -1.39 -46.06 21.78
N ASP A 191 -1.17 -46.72 20.64
CA ASP A 191 -2.20 -47.44 19.91
C ASP A 191 -1.99 -48.95 20.13
N ARG A 192 -2.89 -49.55 20.93
CA ARG A 192 -2.83 -50.98 21.25
C ARG A 192 -3.32 -51.78 20.05
N TYR A 193 -2.56 -52.81 19.67
CA TYR A 193 -2.94 -53.70 18.59
C TYR A 193 -4.10 -54.60 19.05
N SER A 194 -5.32 -54.24 18.67
CA SER A 194 -6.48 -55.13 18.81
C SER A 194 -6.51 -56.08 17.61
N ALA A 195 -6.15 -57.35 17.80
CA ALA A 195 -6.36 -58.35 16.76
C ALA A 195 -7.87 -58.38 16.39
N PRO A 196 -8.23 -58.37 15.09
CA PRO A 196 -9.62 -58.55 14.69
C PRO A 196 -10.16 -59.88 15.26
N PRO A 197 -11.43 -59.95 15.72
CA PRO A 197 -12.02 -61.24 16.04
C PRO A 197 -11.99 -62.10 14.78
N ALA A 198 -11.50 -63.33 14.90
CA ALA A 198 -11.41 -64.27 13.79
C ALA A 198 -12.80 -64.47 13.17
N SER A 199 -13.01 -63.90 11.99
CA SER A 199 -14.19 -64.13 11.18
C SER A 199 -14.15 -65.56 10.65
N ALA A 200 -15.15 -66.35 11.06
CA ALA A 200 -15.39 -67.69 10.54
C ALA A 200 -15.54 -67.64 9.02
N SER A 201 -14.78 -68.49 8.33
CA SER A 201 -14.90 -68.75 6.91
C SER A 201 -16.18 -69.52 6.64
N ASP A 202 -17.11 -68.93 5.89
CA ASP A 202 -18.06 -69.69 5.09
C ASP A 202 -17.78 -69.40 3.62
N SER A 203 -17.32 -70.44 2.96
CA SER A 203 -17.24 -70.60 1.51
C SER A 203 -18.65 -70.68 0.94
N ASP A 204 -18.96 -69.90 -0.09
CA ASP A 204 -19.88 -70.41 -1.10
C ASP A 204 -19.59 -69.89 -2.51
N THR A 205 -19.86 -70.79 -3.45
CA THR A 205 -19.32 -70.86 -4.80
C THR A 205 -20.48 -70.66 -5.78
N SER A 206 -20.34 -69.78 -6.78
CA SER A 206 -21.14 -69.86 -8.03
C SER A 206 -20.39 -69.10 -9.13
N LEU A 207 -19.81 -69.80 -10.12
CA LEU A 207 -20.40 -70.26 -11.39
C LEU A 207 -20.83 -69.10 -12.30
N HIS A 208 -19.95 -68.74 -13.25
CA HIS A 208 -20.32 -68.05 -14.48
C HIS A 208 -20.08 -69.00 -15.67
N GLU A 209 -21.15 -69.24 -16.43
CA GLU A 209 -21.22 -70.08 -17.62
C GLU A 209 -20.55 -69.45 -18.85
N GLU A 210 -19.88 -70.31 -19.63
CA GLU A 210 -19.47 -70.12 -21.01
C GLU A 210 -20.67 -70.06 -21.98
N LYS A 211 -20.52 -69.31 -23.08
CA LYS A 211 -21.21 -69.63 -24.33
C LYS A 211 -20.41 -69.20 -25.56
N ASP A 212 -19.80 -70.19 -26.20
CA ASP A 212 -19.32 -70.18 -27.58
C ASP A 212 -20.44 -70.57 -28.56
N ALA A 213 -20.40 -69.99 -29.77
CA ALA A 213 -20.88 -70.50 -31.07
C ALA A 213 -20.93 -69.32 -32.07
N SER A 214 -20.67 -69.40 -33.39
CA SER A 214 -20.23 -70.43 -34.33
C SER A 214 -20.08 -69.72 -35.71
N TYR A 215 -19.23 -70.25 -36.57
CA TYR A 215 -18.90 -69.83 -37.95
C TYR A 215 -20.06 -69.92 -38.98
N GLY A 216 -20.01 -69.11 -40.07
CA GLY A 216 -20.54 -69.46 -41.40
C GLY A 216 -20.85 -68.29 -42.37
N PRO A 217 -20.74 -68.45 -43.71
CA PRO A 217 -20.05 -67.46 -44.59
C PRO A 217 -20.81 -66.90 -45.83
N GLU A 218 -20.13 -65.99 -46.55
CA GLU A 218 -20.20 -65.57 -47.97
C GLU A 218 -21.48 -64.92 -48.59
N SER A 219 -21.29 -63.75 -49.22
CA SER A 219 -21.77 -63.47 -50.60
C SER A 219 -21.15 -62.21 -51.22
N SER A 220 -20.80 -62.34 -52.49
CA SER A 220 -20.01 -61.48 -53.39
C SER A 220 -20.52 -60.06 -53.71
N ALA A 221 -19.53 -59.17 -53.85
CA ALA A 221 -19.24 -58.19 -54.92
C ALA A 221 -20.37 -57.33 -55.55
N ALA A 222 -20.18 -56.01 -55.45
CA ALA A 222 -20.35 -55.09 -56.58
C ALA A 222 -19.28 -53.98 -56.49
N ILE A 223 -18.47 -53.89 -57.55
CA ILE A 223 -17.40 -52.92 -57.76
C ILE A 223 -18.06 -51.58 -58.16
N VAL A 224 -17.78 -50.50 -57.42
CA VAL A 224 -18.03 -49.12 -57.85
C VAL A 224 -16.75 -48.31 -57.62
N ALA A 225 -16.43 -47.50 -58.62
CA ALA A 225 -15.16 -46.86 -58.88
C ALA A 225 -14.58 -46.08 -57.69
N THR A 226 -13.32 -46.36 -57.38
CA THR A 226 -12.41 -45.55 -56.57
C THR A 226 -12.17 -44.21 -57.25
N GLN A 227 -12.87 -43.17 -56.80
CA GLN A 227 -12.24 -41.86 -56.68
C GLN A 227 -11.34 -41.91 -55.45
N THR A 228 -10.07 -41.59 -55.63
CA THR A 228 -9.18 -41.26 -54.52
C THR A 228 -9.71 -40.01 -53.83
N ASP A 229 -10.63 -40.20 -52.88
CA ASP A 229 -10.86 -39.22 -51.81
C ASP A 229 -9.56 -39.19 -51.01
N GLU A 230 -8.71 -38.20 -51.30
CA GLU A 230 -7.72 -37.77 -50.33
C GLU A 230 -8.50 -37.40 -49.06
N GLU A 231 -8.37 -38.23 -48.03
CA GLU A 231 -9.00 -38.02 -46.73
C GLU A 231 -8.59 -36.62 -46.26
N ILE A 232 -9.53 -35.67 -46.29
CA ILE A 232 -9.28 -34.29 -45.88
C ILE A 232 -9.01 -34.31 -44.37
N ILE A 233 -7.73 -34.38 -44.00
CA ILE A 233 -7.31 -34.36 -42.61
C ILE A 233 -7.57 -32.95 -42.07
N CYS A 234 -8.51 -32.86 -41.14
CA CYS A 234 -8.86 -31.61 -40.49
C CYS A 234 -7.79 -31.21 -39.46
N GLU A 235 -6.78 -30.48 -39.91
CA GLU A 235 -5.69 -29.99 -39.08
C GLU A 235 -5.88 -28.50 -38.75
N LEU A 236 -5.99 -28.20 -37.44
CA LEU A 236 -6.04 -26.83 -36.94
C LEU A 236 -4.61 -26.28 -36.88
N THR A 237 -4.37 -25.12 -37.47
CA THR A 237 -3.04 -24.49 -37.48
C THR A 237 -2.93 -23.34 -36.48
N LYS A 238 -4.07 -22.73 -36.12
CA LYS A 238 -4.09 -21.57 -35.23
C LYS A 238 -5.45 -21.40 -34.54
N PHE A 239 -5.41 -21.13 -33.25
CA PHE A 239 -6.55 -20.69 -32.47
C PHE A 239 -6.28 -19.30 -31.89
N THR A 240 -7.16 -18.35 -32.16
CA THR A 240 -7.03 -16.96 -31.71
C THR A 240 -8.18 -16.60 -30.80
N ALA A 241 -7.88 -16.04 -29.63
CA ALA A 241 -8.85 -15.32 -28.81
C ALA A 241 -8.57 -13.82 -28.89
N LYS A 242 -9.56 -13.02 -29.27
CA LYS A 242 -9.46 -11.57 -29.42
C LYS A 242 -10.53 -10.87 -28.58
N CYS A 243 -10.15 -9.93 -27.73
CA CYS A 243 -11.09 -9.12 -26.97
C CYS A 243 -11.59 -7.91 -27.76
N SER A 244 -12.60 -7.23 -27.21
CA SER A 244 -13.19 -6.04 -27.83
C SER A 244 -12.23 -4.84 -27.86
N HIS A 245 -11.27 -4.79 -26.93
CA HIS A 245 -10.17 -3.81 -26.87
C HIS A 245 -9.05 -4.07 -27.88
N ASN A 246 -9.28 -4.97 -28.86
CA ASN A 246 -8.37 -5.28 -29.95
C ASN A 246 -7.07 -5.99 -29.52
N ARG A 247 -6.95 -6.45 -28.27
CA ARG A 247 -5.90 -7.37 -27.85
C ARG A 247 -6.24 -8.80 -28.28
N SER A 248 -5.24 -9.56 -28.67
CA SER A 248 -5.42 -10.95 -29.08
C SER A 248 -4.28 -11.85 -28.60
N VAL A 249 -4.62 -13.10 -28.37
CA VAL A 249 -3.68 -14.18 -28.11
C VAL A 249 -3.87 -15.24 -29.16
N ASP A 250 -2.75 -15.68 -29.70
CA ASP A 250 -2.66 -16.74 -30.67
C ASP A 250 -2.06 -17.97 -30.02
N MET A 251 -2.64 -19.11 -30.36
CA MET A 251 -2.25 -20.44 -29.92
C MET A 251 -2.02 -21.29 -31.18
N THR A 252 -0.86 -21.92 -31.26
CA THR A 252 -0.42 -22.82 -32.34
C THR A 252 0.02 -24.16 -31.75
N ASP A 253 0.28 -25.16 -32.57
CA ASP A 253 0.73 -26.48 -32.10
C ASP A 253 2.06 -26.45 -31.33
N ASP A 254 2.90 -25.43 -31.58
CA ASP A 254 4.15 -25.21 -30.86
C ASP A 254 3.96 -24.51 -29.50
N SER A 255 2.74 -24.04 -29.20
CA SER A 255 2.48 -23.34 -27.95
C SER A 255 2.47 -24.34 -26.79
N ALA A 256 3.20 -24.06 -25.72
CA ALA A 256 3.21 -24.91 -24.53
C ALA A 256 2.33 -24.32 -23.41
N GLY A 257 1.45 -25.14 -22.84
CA GLY A 257 0.64 -24.79 -21.66
C GLY A 257 -0.52 -23.84 -21.91
N ILE A 258 -1.25 -23.49 -20.85
CA ILE A 258 -2.40 -22.58 -20.94
C ILE A 258 -1.90 -21.16 -21.15
N ILE A 259 -2.37 -20.50 -22.22
CA ILE A 259 -2.03 -19.10 -22.46
C ILE A 259 -3.07 -18.21 -21.79
N LEU A 260 -2.62 -17.27 -20.95
CA LEU A 260 -3.48 -16.33 -20.24
C LEU A 260 -3.65 -15.00 -21.02
N LEU A 261 -4.88 -14.51 -21.06
CA LEU A 261 -5.26 -13.18 -21.50
C LEU A 261 -6.11 -12.51 -20.42
N GLU A 262 -5.57 -11.47 -19.78
CA GLU A 262 -6.30 -10.65 -18.83
C GLU A 262 -6.91 -9.43 -19.55
N VAL A 263 -8.18 -9.14 -19.26
CA VAL A 263 -8.94 -8.07 -19.90
C VAL A 263 -9.82 -7.34 -18.90
N VAL A 264 -10.05 -6.05 -19.13
CA VAL A 264 -11.06 -5.28 -18.40
C VAL A 264 -12.38 -5.38 -19.17
N ALA A 265 -13.54 -5.28 -18.52
CA ALA A 265 -14.84 -5.30 -19.20
C ALA A 265 -15.08 -4.04 -20.07
N SER A 266 -15.62 -4.25 -21.27
CA SER A 266 -15.92 -3.19 -22.26
C SER A 266 -17.08 -2.26 -21.89
N GLU A 267 -17.05 -1.02 -22.39
CA GLU A 267 -18.15 -0.03 -22.27
C GLU A 267 -19.34 -0.28 -23.23
N THR A 268 -19.43 -1.47 -23.84
CA THR A 268 -20.54 -1.69 -24.80
C THR A 268 -21.89 -1.81 -24.07
N TYR A 269 -22.99 -1.63 -24.81
CA TYR A 269 -24.38 -1.46 -24.33
C TYR A 269 -24.89 -2.42 -23.22
N GLU A 270 -24.19 -3.52 -22.95
CA GLU A 270 -24.43 -4.41 -21.82
C GLU A 270 -23.29 -4.23 -20.80
N LYS A 271 -23.61 -3.51 -19.73
CA LYS A 271 -22.79 -3.29 -18.51
C LYS A 271 -22.27 -4.61 -17.90
N ASP A 272 -21.09 -4.61 -17.29
CA ASP A 272 -20.44 -5.79 -16.66
C ASP A 272 -19.98 -6.92 -17.63
N PHE A 273 -19.90 -6.69 -18.95
CA PHE A 273 -19.50 -7.75 -19.91
C PHE A 273 -18.31 -7.43 -20.83
N GLU A 274 -17.55 -8.48 -21.14
CA GLU A 274 -16.50 -8.46 -22.16
C GLU A 274 -16.84 -9.40 -23.32
N LYS A 275 -16.52 -8.98 -24.55
CA LYS A 275 -16.73 -9.80 -25.75
C LYS A 275 -15.43 -10.40 -26.22
N ILE A 276 -15.34 -11.72 -26.16
CA ILE A 276 -14.21 -12.49 -26.69
C ILE A 276 -14.62 -13.16 -27.99
N THR A 277 -13.92 -12.83 -29.07
CA THR A 277 -14.03 -13.53 -30.35
C THR A 277 -12.97 -14.62 -30.39
N ALA A 278 -13.41 -15.88 -30.35
CA ALA A 278 -12.58 -17.05 -30.57
C ALA A 278 -12.65 -17.44 -32.05
N THR A 279 -11.51 -17.67 -32.69
CA THR A 279 -11.43 -18.00 -34.11
C THR A 279 -10.46 -19.14 -34.31
N ILE A 280 -10.87 -20.16 -35.06
CA ILE A 280 -10.00 -21.25 -35.52
C ILE A 280 -9.57 -21.01 -36.97
N LYS A 281 -8.35 -21.40 -37.30
CA LYS A 281 -7.85 -21.52 -38.67
C LYS A 281 -7.24 -22.90 -38.84
N GLY A 282 -7.46 -23.50 -40.01
CA GLY A 282 -6.96 -24.83 -40.37
C GLY A 282 -6.89 -24.98 -41.88
N ASN A 283 -6.21 -26.04 -42.34
CA ASN A 283 -5.99 -26.31 -43.76
C ASN A 283 -7.30 -26.71 -44.47
N ALA A 284 -8.17 -27.43 -43.78
CA ALA A 284 -9.55 -27.71 -44.17
C ALA A 284 -10.40 -28.01 -42.93
N LEU A 285 -11.40 -27.17 -42.65
CA LEU A 285 -12.29 -27.32 -41.50
C LEU A 285 -13.38 -28.37 -41.78
N CYS A 286 -13.56 -29.34 -40.89
CA CYS A 286 -14.60 -30.36 -41.04
C CYS A 286 -16.00 -29.83 -40.66
N GLY A 287 -17.04 -30.64 -40.88
CA GLY A 287 -18.43 -30.27 -40.58
C GLY A 287 -18.70 -29.84 -39.13
N GLU A 288 -17.99 -30.42 -38.14
CA GLU A 288 -18.16 -30.04 -36.73
C GLU A 288 -17.64 -28.63 -36.42
N HIS A 289 -16.63 -28.16 -37.17
CA HIS A 289 -16.11 -26.78 -37.08
C HIS A 289 -17.02 -25.74 -37.74
N VAL A 290 -17.94 -26.18 -38.60
CA VAL A 290 -18.98 -25.33 -39.20
C VAL A 290 -20.07 -25.00 -38.19
N GLU A 291 -20.32 -25.88 -37.21
CA GLU A 291 -21.34 -25.69 -36.17
C GLU A 291 -20.82 -24.91 -34.95
N SER A 292 -19.57 -25.13 -34.54
CA SER A 292 -18.94 -24.40 -33.43
C SER A 292 -17.42 -24.50 -33.46
N SER A 293 -16.74 -23.36 -33.40
CA SER A 293 -15.26 -23.32 -33.39
C SER A 293 -14.60 -23.71 -32.07
N SER A 294 -15.29 -23.50 -30.94
CA SER A 294 -14.74 -23.71 -29.61
C SER A 294 -15.83 -23.96 -28.56
N SER A 295 -15.42 -24.43 -27.38
CA SER A 295 -16.23 -24.50 -26.17
C SER A 295 -15.60 -23.65 -25.05
N ILE A 296 -16.36 -23.29 -24.02
CA ILE A 296 -15.90 -22.43 -22.92
C ILE A 296 -16.41 -22.93 -21.58
N SER A 297 -15.59 -22.80 -20.53
CA SER A 297 -15.95 -23.12 -19.14
C SER A 297 -15.38 -22.08 -18.17
N PRO A 298 -16.16 -21.56 -17.20
CA PRO A 298 -17.60 -21.80 -16.99
C PRO A 298 -18.46 -21.24 -18.13
N GLU A 299 -19.76 -21.55 -18.11
CA GLU A 299 -20.70 -21.13 -19.16
C GLU A 299 -20.73 -19.59 -19.27
N PRO A 300 -20.68 -19.02 -20.49
CA PRO A 300 -20.71 -17.59 -20.70
C PRO A 300 -22.15 -17.09 -20.58
N VAL A 301 -22.33 -15.78 -20.54
CA VAL A 301 -23.67 -15.18 -20.43
C VAL A 301 -24.45 -15.36 -21.73
N SER A 302 -23.75 -15.24 -22.86
CA SER A 302 -24.29 -15.59 -24.17
C SER A 302 -23.18 -16.04 -25.10
N THR A 303 -23.54 -16.88 -26.08
CA THR A 303 -22.63 -17.32 -27.15
C THR A 303 -23.31 -17.10 -28.50
N LYS A 304 -22.64 -16.39 -29.40
CA LYS A 304 -23.02 -16.33 -30.81
C LYS A 304 -22.07 -17.22 -31.61
N LYS A 305 -22.58 -18.35 -32.07
CA LYS A 305 -21.82 -19.32 -32.87
C LYS A 305 -21.77 -18.90 -34.34
N SER A 306 -20.65 -19.14 -34.99
CA SER A 306 -20.49 -19.03 -36.44
C SER A 306 -19.47 -20.04 -36.95
N SER A 307 -19.47 -20.30 -38.26
CA SER A 307 -18.48 -21.18 -38.88
C SER A 307 -17.07 -20.62 -38.64
N ALA A 308 -16.22 -21.43 -38.02
CA ALA A 308 -14.84 -21.09 -37.65
C ALA A 308 -14.65 -19.96 -36.60
N SER A 309 -15.73 -19.39 -36.03
CA SER A 309 -15.58 -18.38 -34.97
C SER A 309 -16.78 -18.33 -34.02
N ASN A 310 -16.50 -18.16 -32.74
CA ASN A 310 -17.52 -17.99 -31.70
C ASN A 310 -17.29 -16.66 -30.99
N ILE A 311 -18.36 -15.92 -30.74
CA ILE A 311 -18.32 -14.70 -29.92
C ILE A 311 -18.93 -15.04 -28.57
N TYR A 312 -18.15 -14.94 -27.51
CA TYR A 312 -18.56 -15.15 -26.13
C TYR A 312 -18.75 -13.82 -25.42
N THR A 313 -19.87 -13.67 -24.72
CA THR A 313 -20.12 -12.56 -23.81
C THR A 313 -19.85 -13.04 -22.39
N LEU A 314 -18.78 -12.54 -21.79
CA LEU A 314 -18.26 -12.96 -20.49
C LEU A 314 -18.63 -11.94 -19.42
N SER A 315 -19.04 -12.38 -18.24
CA SER A 315 -19.30 -11.47 -17.11
C SER A 315 -18.05 -11.28 -16.26
N CYS A 316 -17.99 -10.21 -15.49
CA CYS A 316 -17.13 -10.11 -14.32
C CYS A 316 -17.94 -10.26 -13.02
N ASP A 317 -17.25 -10.59 -11.92
CA ASP A 317 -17.87 -10.57 -10.60
C ASP A 317 -18.03 -9.12 -10.12
N LYS A 318 -19.18 -8.84 -9.48
CA LYS A 318 -19.46 -7.50 -8.96
C LYS A 318 -18.50 -7.14 -7.84
N PHE A 319 -17.97 -5.93 -7.88
CA PHE A 319 -17.16 -5.39 -6.81
C PHE A 319 -18.06 -4.90 -5.66
N THR A 320 -18.20 -5.71 -4.60
CA THR A 320 -19.19 -5.52 -3.53
C THR A 320 -18.68 -4.75 -2.31
N SER A 321 -17.40 -4.35 -2.25
CA SER A 321 -16.85 -3.65 -1.06
C SER A 321 -15.85 -2.53 -1.39
N PRO A 322 -16.33 -1.44 -2.00
CA PRO A 322 -15.49 -0.26 -2.24
C PRO A 322 -15.02 0.48 -0.98
N LEU A 323 -15.79 0.43 0.11
CA LEU A 323 -15.68 1.44 1.20
C LEU A 323 -14.83 1.03 2.41
N GLN A 324 -14.36 -0.22 2.48
CA GLN A 324 -13.59 -0.67 3.65
C GLN A 324 -12.10 -0.28 3.58
N ASN A 325 -11.59 -0.01 2.38
CA ASN A 325 -10.17 0.27 2.16
C ASN A 325 -10.01 1.53 1.31
N ILE A 326 -9.14 2.46 1.73
CA ILE A 326 -8.72 3.62 0.94
C ILE A 326 -8.00 3.16 -0.34
N TRP A 327 -7.31 2.04 -0.26
CA TRP A 327 -6.61 1.40 -1.37
C TRP A 327 -7.53 0.45 -2.10
N LEU A 328 -7.47 0.43 -3.44
CA LEU A 328 -8.18 -0.59 -4.22
C LEU A 328 -7.59 -1.95 -3.84
N PRO A 329 -8.36 -2.84 -3.19
CA PRO A 329 -7.87 -4.17 -2.86
C PRO A 329 -7.63 -4.95 -4.16
N SER A 330 -6.85 -6.02 -4.09
CA SER A 330 -6.71 -6.93 -5.24
C SER A 330 -8.09 -7.44 -5.64
N VAL A 331 -8.47 -7.12 -6.88
CA VAL A 331 -9.76 -7.51 -7.45
C VAL A 331 -9.59 -8.88 -8.06
N LYS A 332 -10.41 -9.85 -7.66
CA LYS A 332 -10.36 -11.18 -8.28
C LYS A 332 -11.03 -11.13 -9.64
N PRO A 333 -10.39 -11.64 -10.71
CA PRO A 333 -11.05 -11.78 -12.00
C PRO A 333 -12.08 -12.91 -11.94
N LYS A 334 -13.00 -12.89 -12.91
CA LYS A 334 -13.74 -14.08 -13.28
C LYS A 334 -13.00 -14.80 -14.40
N SER A 335 -12.53 -16.01 -14.11
CA SER A 335 -11.71 -16.79 -15.03
C SER A 335 -12.56 -17.70 -15.91
N TYR A 336 -12.23 -17.71 -17.20
CA TYR A 336 -12.80 -18.56 -18.23
C TYR A 336 -11.71 -19.33 -18.95
N LYS A 337 -12.03 -20.51 -19.47
CA LYS A 337 -11.15 -21.30 -20.32
C LYS A 337 -11.87 -21.62 -21.61
N ILE A 338 -11.29 -21.20 -22.73
CA ILE A 338 -11.82 -21.45 -24.07
C ILE A 338 -10.98 -22.57 -24.71
N TYR A 339 -11.66 -23.65 -25.07
CA TYR A 339 -11.08 -24.84 -25.67
C TYR A 339 -11.41 -24.84 -27.17
N PRO A 340 -10.42 -24.97 -28.07
CA PRO A 340 -10.72 -25.21 -29.47
C PRO A 340 -11.41 -26.57 -29.60
N ASN A 341 -12.46 -26.65 -30.40
CA ASN A 341 -13.04 -27.94 -30.74
C ASN A 341 -12.07 -28.58 -31.75
N ALA A 342 -11.35 -29.64 -31.39
CA ALA A 342 -10.36 -30.28 -32.27
C ALA A 342 -10.54 -31.81 -32.23
N HIS A 343 -10.43 -32.48 -33.37
CA HIS A 343 -10.53 -33.95 -33.48
C HIS A 343 -9.23 -34.68 -33.12
N GLN A 344 -8.09 -33.97 -33.19
CA GLN A 344 -6.77 -34.48 -32.79
C GLN A 344 -6.18 -33.56 -31.71
N THR A 345 -5.15 -34.03 -31.02
CA THR A 345 -4.51 -33.35 -29.88
C THR A 345 -3.85 -32.03 -30.29
N PHE A 346 -4.64 -30.95 -30.36
CA PHE A 346 -4.14 -29.57 -30.40
C PHE A 346 -3.64 -29.26 -28.98
N SER A 347 -2.32 -29.25 -28.80
CA SER A 347 -1.67 -28.91 -27.54
C SER A 347 -1.01 -27.56 -27.74
N PRO A 348 -1.47 -26.50 -27.04
CA PRO A 348 -2.13 -26.54 -25.74
C PRO A 348 -3.65 -26.64 -25.79
N SER A 349 -4.22 -27.07 -24.66
CA SER A 349 -5.63 -27.45 -24.56
C SER A 349 -6.60 -26.27 -24.40
N ALA A 350 -6.16 -25.06 -24.00
CA ALA A 350 -7.06 -23.91 -23.80
C ALA A 350 -6.35 -22.54 -23.75
N ILE A 351 -7.11 -21.50 -24.08
CA ILE A 351 -6.78 -20.11 -23.72
C ILE A 351 -7.57 -19.73 -22.46
N ALA A 352 -6.89 -19.28 -21.41
CA ALA A 352 -7.53 -18.73 -20.21
C ALA A 352 -7.81 -17.24 -20.40
N ILE A 353 -9.03 -16.81 -20.10
CA ILE A 353 -9.45 -15.41 -20.13
C ILE A 353 -9.85 -14.99 -18.71
N ASP A 354 -9.14 -14.02 -18.15
CA ASP A 354 -9.47 -13.43 -16.86
C ASP A 354 -10.13 -12.06 -17.10
N VAL A 355 -11.41 -11.96 -16.75
CA VAL A 355 -12.21 -10.74 -16.97
C VAL A 355 -12.33 -9.97 -15.66
N TYR A 356 -11.79 -8.75 -15.66
CA TYR A 356 -11.84 -7.81 -14.54
C TYR A 356 -12.96 -6.78 -14.74
N PRO A 357 -13.64 -6.36 -13.67
CA PRO A 357 -14.57 -5.24 -13.75
C PRO A 357 -13.81 -3.94 -14.06
N LYS A 358 -14.49 -3.01 -14.75
CA LYS A 358 -13.96 -1.66 -14.97
C LYS A 358 -14.15 -0.83 -13.71
N ILE A 359 -13.04 -0.54 -13.03
CA ILE A 359 -13.04 0.22 -11.78
C ILE A 359 -12.09 1.40 -11.90
N LYS A 360 -12.62 2.59 -11.63
CA LYS A 360 -11.86 3.82 -11.48
C LYS A 360 -12.31 4.53 -10.22
N TRP A 361 -11.37 4.84 -9.34
CA TRP A 361 -11.64 5.52 -8.09
C TRP A 361 -10.87 6.82 -8.04
N ASN A 362 -11.58 7.93 -7.82
CA ASN A 362 -10.97 9.24 -7.68
C ASN A 362 -11.46 9.89 -6.37
N GLY A 363 -10.56 10.13 -5.43
CA GLY A 363 -10.81 10.93 -4.25
C GLY A 363 -10.02 12.23 -4.29
N GLU A 364 -10.68 13.36 -4.09
CA GLU A 364 -10.03 14.62 -3.78
C GLU A 364 -10.58 15.14 -2.45
N LEU A 365 -9.71 15.22 -1.45
CA LEU A 365 -10.04 15.76 -0.14
C LEU A 365 -9.18 17.01 0.06
N SER A 366 -9.80 18.18 0.14
CA SER A 366 -9.11 19.41 0.46
C SER A 366 -9.65 19.99 1.76
N TYR A 367 -8.74 20.37 2.64
CA TYR A 367 -9.05 20.99 3.91
C TYR A 367 -8.20 22.24 4.11
N SER A 368 -8.88 23.39 4.12
CA SER A 368 -8.29 24.66 4.51
C SER A 368 -8.56 24.92 5.98
N PHE A 369 -7.49 25.14 6.74
CA PHE A 369 -7.55 25.51 8.14
C PHE A 369 -7.97 26.97 8.34
N GLY A 370 -8.21 27.70 7.25
CA GLY A 370 -8.43 29.15 7.24
C GLY A 370 -7.12 29.92 7.45
N GLY A 371 -7.24 31.18 7.81
CA GLY A 371 -6.16 32.12 8.02
C GLY A 371 -6.56 33.15 9.05
N LYS A 372 -5.57 33.60 9.83
CA LYS A 372 -5.76 34.68 10.79
C LYS A 372 -4.84 35.84 10.44
N GLU A 373 -5.44 37.02 10.38
CA GLU A 373 -4.72 38.27 10.25
C GLU A 373 -4.90 39.03 11.56
N SER A 374 -3.79 39.35 12.23
CA SER A 374 -3.76 40.31 13.33
C SER A 374 -3.17 41.61 12.83
N LYS A 375 -3.97 42.67 12.90
CA LYS A 375 -3.54 44.04 12.63
C LYS A 375 -3.65 44.86 13.91
N ARG A 376 -2.57 45.57 14.22
CA ARG A 376 -2.55 46.60 15.25
C ARG A 376 -2.41 47.96 14.60
N ALA A 377 -3.50 48.72 14.60
CA ALA A 377 -3.54 50.13 14.21
C ALA A 377 -4.10 50.94 15.39
N ASP A 378 -3.41 52.01 15.78
CA ASP A 378 -3.88 52.99 16.77
C ASP A 378 -4.49 52.41 18.07
N ASN A 379 -3.78 51.47 18.71
CA ASN A 379 -4.18 50.82 19.97
C ASN A 379 -5.49 50.00 19.93
N LYS A 380 -5.99 49.66 18.74
CA LYS A 380 -7.06 48.66 18.57
C LYS A 380 -6.50 47.42 17.87
N ASN A 381 -6.84 46.26 18.42
CA ASN A 381 -6.52 44.97 17.84
C ASN A 381 -7.70 44.55 16.96
N GLU A 382 -7.46 44.41 15.66
CA GLU A 382 -8.41 43.79 14.74
C GLU A 382 -7.95 42.37 14.44
N HIS A 383 -8.85 41.42 14.68
CA HIS A 383 -8.64 40.02 14.34
C HIS A 383 -9.63 39.63 13.24
N LYS A 384 -9.11 39.27 12.07
CA LYS A 384 -9.91 38.68 11.01
C LYS A 384 -9.65 37.18 10.96
N ASN A 385 -10.67 36.39 11.32
CA ASN A 385 -10.65 34.95 11.17
C ASN A 385 -11.37 34.57 9.88
N THR A 386 -10.71 33.78 9.04
CA THR A 386 -11.42 32.96 8.04
C THR A 386 -11.69 31.60 8.65
N THR A 387 -12.94 31.15 8.56
CA THR A 387 -13.36 29.84 9.09
C THR A 387 -12.72 28.73 8.27
N SER A 388 -12.32 27.66 8.95
CA SER A 388 -11.89 26.43 8.28
C SER A 388 -12.97 25.93 7.33
N LYS A 389 -12.57 25.41 6.18
CA LYS A 389 -13.50 24.88 5.17
C LYS A 389 -12.98 23.55 4.66
N TYR A 390 -13.82 22.53 4.77
CA TYR A 390 -13.64 21.26 4.06
C TYR A 390 -14.31 21.36 2.69
N THR A 391 -13.62 20.85 1.68
CA THR A 391 -14.16 20.61 0.35
C THR A 391 -13.60 19.30 -0.16
N GLY A 392 -14.45 18.30 -0.37
CA GLY A 392 -14.01 17.03 -0.92
C GLY A 392 -15.01 16.48 -1.91
N LYS A 393 -14.51 15.64 -2.81
CA LYS A 393 -15.26 14.80 -3.73
C LYS A 393 -14.66 13.41 -3.66
N LEU A 394 -15.48 12.40 -3.43
CA LEU A 394 -15.04 11.02 -3.46
C LEU A 394 -15.89 10.30 -4.52
N GLU A 395 -15.37 10.25 -5.74
CA GLU A 395 -16.05 9.70 -6.89
C GLU A 395 -15.55 8.27 -7.14
N LEU A 396 -16.42 7.30 -6.88
CA LEU A 396 -16.25 5.95 -7.39
C LEU A 396 -16.95 5.86 -8.74
N GLU A 397 -16.19 5.54 -9.78
CA GLU A 397 -16.71 5.14 -11.07
C GLU A 397 -16.57 3.62 -11.21
N TYR A 398 -17.71 2.94 -11.09
CA TYR A 398 -17.82 1.51 -11.26
C TYR A 398 -18.75 1.27 -12.43
N ASP A 399 -18.26 0.65 -13.51
CA ASP A 399 -19.11 0.22 -14.62
C ASP A 399 -19.96 1.37 -15.22
N GLY A 400 -19.34 2.55 -15.35
CA GLY A 400 -19.96 3.78 -15.86
C GLY A 400 -20.91 4.50 -14.88
N GLU A 401 -21.18 3.93 -13.70
CA GLU A 401 -21.92 4.61 -12.63
C GLU A 401 -20.99 5.40 -11.74
N LYS A 402 -21.26 6.71 -11.61
CA LYS A 402 -20.57 7.59 -10.67
C LYS A 402 -21.34 7.68 -9.37
N ARG A 403 -20.68 7.38 -8.26
CA ARG A 403 -21.21 7.59 -6.90
C ARG A 403 -20.32 8.57 -6.16
N ASP A 404 -20.91 9.64 -5.62
CA ASP A 404 -20.23 10.56 -4.71
C ASP A 404 -20.43 10.08 -3.27
N LEU A 405 -19.32 9.80 -2.61
CA LEU A 405 -19.24 9.24 -1.27
C LEU A 405 -18.70 10.27 -0.25
N ALA A 406 -18.49 11.52 -0.68
CA ALA A 406 -17.90 12.55 0.17
C ALA A 406 -18.73 12.90 1.41
N ALA A 407 -20.06 12.74 1.34
CA ALA A 407 -20.97 13.05 2.43
C ALA A 407 -20.79 12.13 3.65
N ASP A 408 -20.42 10.87 3.43
CA ASP A 408 -20.32 9.84 4.49
C ASP A 408 -19.10 10.03 5.41
N TYR A 409 -18.12 10.82 4.97
CA TYR A 409 -16.86 11.05 5.72
C TYR A 409 -16.80 12.40 6.44
N ASN A 410 -17.80 13.26 6.28
CA ASN A 410 -17.81 14.60 6.90
C ASN A 410 -17.60 14.54 8.42
N ASP A 411 -18.31 13.65 9.12
CA ASP A 411 -18.29 13.57 10.59
C ASP A 411 -16.92 13.12 11.13
N SER A 412 -16.24 12.20 10.43
CA SER A 412 -14.91 11.72 10.82
C SER A 412 -13.83 12.78 10.59
N ILE A 413 -13.99 13.55 9.51
CA ILE A 413 -13.10 14.67 9.20
C ILE A 413 -13.27 15.73 10.29
N ASP A 414 -14.49 16.15 10.63
CA ASP A 414 -14.78 17.17 11.66
C ASP A 414 -14.14 16.85 13.03
N GLN A 415 -14.06 15.58 13.42
CA GLN A 415 -13.37 15.17 14.65
C GLN A 415 -11.86 15.42 14.61
N ILE A 416 -11.21 15.17 13.48
CA ILE A 416 -9.78 15.46 13.27
C ILE A 416 -9.54 16.98 13.29
N LEU A 417 -10.44 17.74 12.66
CA LEU A 417 -10.36 19.21 12.62
C LEU A 417 -10.46 19.84 14.01
N THR A 418 -11.32 19.29 14.86
CA THR A 418 -11.49 19.76 16.24
C THR A 418 -10.20 19.61 17.06
N LYS A 419 -9.38 18.59 16.80
CA LYS A 419 -8.07 18.43 17.47
C LYS A 419 -7.05 19.48 17.01
N LEU A 420 -7.11 19.89 15.75
CA LEU A 420 -6.18 20.87 15.18
C LEU A 420 -6.45 22.30 15.68
N ASN A 421 -7.69 22.60 16.07
CA ASN A 421 -8.06 23.86 16.74
C ASN A 421 -7.26 24.14 18.04
N TRP A 422 -6.67 23.11 18.66
CA TRP A 422 -5.80 23.30 19.83
C TRP A 422 -4.44 23.91 19.47
N ILE A 423 -3.87 23.56 18.31
CA ILE A 423 -2.59 24.12 17.82
C ILE A 423 -2.76 25.61 17.51
N THR A 424 -3.87 25.98 16.88
CA THR A 424 -4.26 27.37 16.60
C THR A 424 -4.32 28.19 17.89
N LYS A 425 -4.95 27.67 18.95
CA LYS A 425 -5.00 28.33 20.27
C LYS A 425 -3.64 28.54 20.92
N LYS A 426 -2.64 27.68 20.62
CA LYS A 426 -1.28 27.82 21.15
C LYS A 426 -0.50 28.90 20.43
N VAL A 427 -0.64 29.00 19.11
CA VAL A 427 -0.06 30.09 18.33
C VAL A 427 -0.69 31.43 18.72
N ASP A 428 -2.02 31.49 18.92
CA ASP A 428 -2.71 32.69 19.42
C ASP A 428 -2.05 33.25 20.69
N LYS A 429 -1.76 32.39 21.68
CA LYS A 429 -1.07 32.81 22.92
C LYS A 429 0.34 33.36 22.71
N VAL A 430 1.05 32.89 21.68
CA VAL A 430 2.38 33.40 21.32
C VAL A 430 2.24 34.77 20.66
N LEU A 431 1.21 34.98 19.83
CA LEU A 431 0.94 36.27 19.20
C LEU A 431 0.58 37.34 20.25
N ASP A 432 -0.24 36.98 21.25
CA ASP A 432 -0.59 37.85 22.38
C ASP A 432 0.64 38.29 23.19
N TYR A 433 1.74 37.51 23.19
CA TYR A 433 2.97 37.83 23.91
C TYR A 433 3.80 38.94 23.23
N PHE A 434 3.64 39.14 21.91
CA PHE A 434 4.36 40.16 21.14
C PHE A 434 3.67 41.55 21.17
N ASP A 435 2.64 41.74 21.99
CA ASP A 435 1.76 42.92 22.02
C ASP A 435 2.39 44.17 22.71
N GLY A 436 3.72 44.27 22.72
CA GLY A 436 4.52 45.29 23.43
C GLY A 436 5.09 46.42 22.58
N GLY A 437 4.27 47.20 21.86
CA GLY A 437 4.56 48.64 21.61
C GLY A 437 4.89 49.15 20.20
N ALA A 438 4.94 48.31 19.16
CA ALA A 438 5.07 48.75 17.75
C ALA A 438 3.86 48.34 16.90
N SER A 439 3.55 49.09 15.82
CA SER A 439 2.52 48.74 14.84
C SER A 439 3.02 47.58 13.97
N MET A 440 2.87 46.38 14.52
CA MET A 440 3.19 45.12 13.88
C MET A 440 1.92 44.53 13.27
N THR A 441 2.03 44.09 12.02
CA THR A 441 1.04 43.21 11.38
C THR A 441 1.63 41.81 11.37
N LEU A 442 0.90 40.84 11.89
CA LEU A 442 1.31 39.44 11.84
C LEU A 442 0.19 38.62 11.22
N THR A 443 0.51 37.94 10.13
CA THR A 443 -0.38 37.05 9.42
C THR A 443 0.17 35.63 9.55
N VAL A 444 -0.68 34.72 10.01
CA VAL A 444 -0.37 33.29 10.04
C VAL A 444 -1.25 32.61 9.00
N GLY A 445 -0.61 32.11 7.94
CA GLY A 445 -1.20 31.21 6.97
C GLY A 445 -1.11 29.78 7.49
N TRP A 446 -2.27 29.21 7.80
CA TRP A 446 -2.38 27.81 8.20
C TRP A 446 -2.40 26.91 6.97
N PRO A 447 -2.12 25.60 7.14
CA PRO A 447 -2.02 24.74 6.00
C PRO A 447 -3.31 24.65 5.20
N ASN A 448 -3.17 24.39 3.90
CA ASN A 448 -4.27 23.88 3.09
C ASN A 448 -3.87 22.49 2.60
N ILE A 449 -4.39 21.47 3.28
CA ILE A 449 -4.07 20.08 2.98
C ILE A 449 -4.95 19.63 1.84
N LYS A 450 -4.35 19.15 0.75
CA LYS A 450 -5.02 18.53 -0.38
C LYS A 450 -4.50 17.11 -0.55
N ILE A 451 -5.38 16.13 -0.41
CA ILE A 451 -5.13 14.72 -0.72
C ILE A 451 -5.87 14.43 -2.01
N THR A 452 -5.17 13.89 -3.00
CA THR A 452 -5.76 13.43 -4.25
C THR A 452 -5.35 11.98 -4.41
N TYR A 453 -6.32 11.10 -4.56
CA TYR A 453 -6.13 9.68 -4.76
C TYR A 453 -6.83 9.31 -6.07
N ALA A 454 -6.12 8.62 -6.95
CA ALA A 454 -6.67 8.09 -8.18
C ALA A 454 -6.13 6.68 -8.37
N THR A 455 -7.02 5.74 -8.68
CA THR A 455 -6.63 4.37 -9.01
C THR A 455 -7.53 3.83 -10.10
N GLU A 456 -6.96 3.00 -10.96
CA GLU A 456 -7.65 2.48 -12.15
C GLU A 456 -7.08 1.11 -12.49
N LEU A 457 -7.98 0.14 -12.67
CA LEU A 457 -7.63 -1.11 -13.33
C LEU A 457 -7.65 -0.88 -14.83
N LYS A 458 -6.52 -1.09 -15.48
CA LYS A 458 -6.38 -0.92 -16.92
C LYS A 458 -5.58 -2.05 -17.55
N GLU A 459 -5.85 -2.32 -18.81
CA GLU A 459 -5.04 -3.25 -19.60
C GLU A 459 -3.66 -2.63 -19.85
N ASP A 460 -2.60 -3.41 -19.65
CA ASP A 460 -1.26 -3.00 -20.05
C ASP A 460 -1.10 -3.14 -21.57
N GLU A 461 -0.66 -2.07 -22.25
CA GLU A 461 -0.46 -2.06 -23.70
C GLU A 461 0.75 -2.92 -24.10
N GLY A 462 1.72 -3.09 -23.19
CA GLY A 462 2.96 -3.84 -23.43
C GLY A 462 2.89 -5.32 -23.07
N SER A 463 1.83 -5.77 -22.38
CA SER A 463 1.72 -7.15 -21.91
C SER A 463 0.30 -7.70 -22.00
N ARG A 464 0.13 -8.98 -21.65
CA ARG A 464 -1.18 -9.65 -21.59
C ARG A 464 -1.89 -9.46 -20.25
N ALA A 465 -1.35 -8.62 -19.38
CA ALA A 465 -1.85 -8.42 -18.02
C ALA A 465 -2.80 -7.22 -17.92
N VAL A 466 -3.56 -7.21 -16.84
CA VAL A 466 -4.28 -6.05 -16.28
C VAL A 466 -3.46 -5.53 -15.11
N ILE A 467 -3.12 -4.25 -15.18
CA ILE A 467 -2.36 -3.55 -14.16
C ILE A 467 -3.29 -2.66 -13.34
N ASN A 468 -2.89 -2.43 -12.10
CA ASN A 468 -3.49 -1.44 -11.23
C ASN A 468 -2.56 -0.24 -11.13
N ASP A 469 -3.06 0.91 -11.56
CA ASP A 469 -2.39 2.19 -11.34
C ASP A 469 -2.87 2.79 -10.02
N TYR A 470 -1.93 3.29 -9.24
CA TYR A 470 -2.16 4.02 -8.01
C TYR A 470 -1.46 5.36 -8.09
N LYS A 471 -2.21 6.43 -7.86
CA LYS A 471 -1.69 7.79 -7.75
C LYS A 471 -2.24 8.41 -6.48
N LEU A 472 -1.36 8.67 -5.52
CA LEU A 472 -1.69 9.38 -4.28
C LEU A 472 -0.83 10.64 -4.20
N THR A 473 -1.46 11.79 -4.33
CA THR A 473 -0.84 13.09 -4.13
C THR A 473 -1.28 13.63 -2.77
N LEU A 474 -0.34 13.99 -1.91
CA LEU A 474 -0.58 14.77 -0.70
C LEU A 474 0.13 16.11 -0.85
N GLY A 475 -0.60 17.20 -0.75
CA GLY A 475 -0.08 18.56 -0.76
C GLY A 475 -0.50 19.31 0.50
N ALA A 476 0.37 20.18 1.00
CA ALA A 476 0.01 21.21 1.97
C ALA A 476 0.68 22.52 1.53
N SER A 477 -0.11 23.50 1.10
CA SER A 477 0.42 24.80 0.62
C SER A 477 -0.42 25.98 1.15
N PRO A 478 0.15 26.84 2.02
CA PRO A 478 1.41 26.61 2.73
C PRO A 478 1.31 25.38 3.65
N LEU A 479 2.41 24.88 4.19
CA LEU A 479 2.44 23.98 5.34
C LEU A 479 2.29 24.83 6.62
N ILE A 480 3.14 25.85 6.73
CA ILE A 480 3.01 26.98 7.65
C ILE A 480 3.54 28.22 6.93
N GLU A 481 2.79 29.31 6.98
CA GLU A 481 3.25 30.62 6.53
C GLU A 481 3.14 31.62 7.69
N ILE A 482 4.23 32.33 7.99
CA ILE A 482 4.27 33.41 8.97
C ILE A 482 4.78 34.65 8.24
N LYS A 483 3.95 35.69 8.17
CA LYS A 483 4.31 36.99 7.61
C LYS A 483 4.17 38.05 8.70
N GLY A 484 5.30 38.58 9.15
CA GLY A 484 5.35 39.75 10.03
C GLY A 484 5.74 40.99 9.23
N SER A 485 5.03 42.10 9.42
CA SER A 485 5.44 43.41 8.92
C SER A 485 5.46 44.40 10.07
N VAL A 486 6.54 45.17 10.19
CA VAL A 486 6.65 46.25 11.17
C VAL A 486 6.86 47.54 10.42
N ASP A 487 5.98 48.52 10.66
CA ASP A 487 6.23 49.89 10.26
C ASP A 487 7.35 50.46 11.15
N PHE A 488 8.51 50.71 10.56
CA PHE A 488 9.68 51.21 11.28
C PHE A 488 9.64 52.73 11.43
N PHE A 489 8.75 53.44 10.73
CA PHE A 489 8.67 54.89 10.76
C PHE A 489 8.52 55.46 12.18
N PRO A 490 7.63 54.94 13.06
CA PRO A 490 7.53 55.38 14.45
C PRO A 490 8.79 55.11 15.28
N VAL A 491 9.49 53.99 15.01
CA VAL A 491 10.69 53.58 15.75
C VAL A 491 11.87 54.47 15.38
N LEU A 492 12.06 54.71 14.08
CA LEU A 492 13.07 55.63 13.54
C LEU A 492 12.85 57.05 14.06
N MET A 493 11.60 57.52 14.06
CA MET A 493 11.23 58.82 14.64
C MET A 493 11.56 58.91 16.13
N LYS A 494 11.34 57.85 16.94
CA LYS A 494 11.71 57.84 18.37
C LYS A 494 13.22 57.83 18.61
N SER A 495 14.00 57.26 17.69
CA SER A 495 15.46 57.19 17.81
C SER A 495 16.19 58.47 17.42
N LEU A 496 15.53 59.37 16.67
CA LEU A 496 16.09 60.64 16.24
C LEU A 496 15.67 61.77 17.20
N PRO A 497 16.58 62.69 17.59
CA PRO A 497 16.20 63.86 18.36
C PRO A 497 15.18 64.70 17.60
N ALA A 498 14.08 65.10 18.25
CA ALA A 498 13.03 65.94 17.63
C ALA A 498 13.54 67.30 17.10
N THR A 499 14.71 67.72 17.56
CA THR A 499 15.43 68.93 17.12
C THR A 499 16.20 68.75 15.81
N HIS A 500 16.42 67.51 15.36
CA HIS A 500 17.20 67.20 14.17
C HIS A 500 16.38 67.51 12.90
N GLY A 501 16.98 68.17 11.91
CA GLY A 501 16.27 68.56 10.66
C GLY A 501 15.65 67.38 9.91
N ILE A 502 16.30 66.21 9.97
CA ILE A 502 15.81 64.95 9.37
C ILE A 502 14.51 64.47 10.03
N TYR A 503 14.33 64.65 11.34
CA TYR A 503 13.10 64.30 12.05
C TYR A 503 11.90 65.07 11.50
N LYS A 504 12.04 66.39 11.30
CA LYS A 504 10.97 67.24 10.76
C LYS A 504 10.58 66.88 9.33
N VAL A 505 11.57 66.50 8.52
CA VAL A 505 11.33 66.04 7.14
C VAL A 505 10.59 64.70 7.13
N LEU A 506 11.03 63.74 7.94
CA LEU A 506 10.36 62.44 8.07
C LEU A 506 8.95 62.58 8.65
N GLU A 507 8.74 63.44 9.65
CA GLU A 507 7.41 63.72 10.21
C GLU A 507 6.42 64.24 9.16
N GLN A 508 6.87 65.16 8.30
CA GLN A 508 6.04 65.71 7.22
C GLN A 508 5.77 64.69 6.11
N VAL A 509 6.76 63.86 5.77
CA VAL A 509 6.61 62.77 4.79
C VAL A 509 5.64 61.70 5.30
N LYS A 510 5.64 61.40 6.61
CA LYS A 510 4.68 60.46 7.23
C LYS A 510 3.26 60.97 7.23
N LYS A 511 3.07 62.26 7.53
CA LYS A 511 1.74 62.88 7.60
C LYS A 511 1.14 63.15 6.22
N GLY A 512 1.91 62.92 5.15
CA GLY A 512 1.58 63.35 3.80
C GLY A 512 1.86 64.85 3.62
N ILE A 513 2.71 65.21 2.67
CA ILE A 513 2.89 66.61 2.27
C ILE A 513 1.87 66.94 1.18
N GLY A 514 0.86 67.73 1.52
CA GLY A 514 -0.23 68.10 0.61
C GLY A 514 -1.49 67.24 0.78
N ASN A 515 -2.57 67.60 0.08
CA ASN A 515 -3.85 66.91 0.17
C ASN A 515 -3.88 65.74 -0.83
N GLU A 516 -4.27 64.53 -0.42
CA GLU A 516 -4.47 63.36 -1.31
C GLU A 516 -5.37 63.67 -2.51
N LYS A 517 -6.34 64.58 -2.35
CA LYS A 517 -7.23 65.05 -3.43
C LYS A 517 -6.80 66.38 -4.04
N GLY A 518 -5.67 66.93 -3.59
CA GLY A 518 -5.12 68.21 -4.00
C GLY A 518 -4.21 68.12 -5.23
N ILE A 519 -3.63 69.26 -5.61
CA ILE A 519 -2.76 69.40 -6.78
C ILE A 519 -1.41 68.71 -6.56
N ALA A 520 -0.99 68.50 -5.31
CA ALA A 520 0.20 67.72 -5.00
C ALA A 520 0.03 66.96 -3.67
N HIS A 521 0.61 65.76 -3.63
CA HIS A 521 0.68 64.89 -2.46
C HIS A 521 1.98 64.09 -2.50
N LEU A 522 2.61 63.88 -1.34
CA LEU A 522 3.75 63.00 -1.17
C LEU A 522 3.61 62.24 0.14
N GLU A 523 3.71 60.93 0.09
CA GLU A 523 3.67 60.02 1.22
C GLU A 523 4.87 59.06 1.14
N GLY A 524 5.48 58.76 2.29
CA GLY A 524 6.59 57.82 2.39
C GLY A 524 6.32 56.74 3.42
N GLU A 525 6.74 55.53 3.10
CA GLU A 525 6.54 54.32 3.90
C GLU A 525 7.87 53.59 4.06
N ILE A 526 8.18 53.17 5.30
CA ILE A 526 9.36 52.35 5.62
C ILE A 526 8.87 51.09 6.31
N LYS A 527 9.00 49.95 5.64
CA LYS A 527 8.51 48.65 6.11
C LYS A 527 9.67 47.68 6.27
N LEU A 528 9.63 46.89 7.34
CA LEU A 528 10.39 45.65 7.44
C LEU A 528 9.40 44.48 7.40
N GLU A 529 9.56 43.59 6.43
CA GLU A 529 8.74 42.40 6.22
C GLU A 529 9.59 41.15 6.45
N LEU A 530 9.18 40.33 7.41
CA LEU A 530 9.68 38.98 7.61
C LEU A 530 8.62 38.01 7.07
N SER A 531 8.99 37.13 6.15
CA SER A 531 8.13 36.06 5.66
C SER A 531 8.84 34.73 5.74
N VAL A 532 8.24 33.79 6.45
CA VAL A 532 8.61 32.37 6.44
C VAL A 532 7.47 31.63 5.79
N GLY A 533 7.71 31.00 4.65
CA GLY A 533 6.73 30.20 3.94
C GLY A 533 7.26 28.78 3.79
N SER A 534 6.43 27.79 4.08
CA SER A 534 6.77 26.41 3.78
C SER A 534 5.67 25.76 2.96
N GLY A 535 6.01 24.77 2.15
CA GLY A 535 5.09 23.97 1.36
C GLY A 535 5.53 22.52 1.39
N LEU A 536 4.56 21.61 1.46
CA LEU A 536 4.77 20.17 1.35
C LEU A 536 4.07 19.66 0.09
N HIS A 537 4.78 18.90 -0.73
CA HIS A 537 4.20 18.18 -1.84
C HIS A 537 4.79 16.79 -1.94
N VAL A 538 3.96 15.79 -1.65
CA VAL A 538 4.23 14.36 -1.74
C VAL A 538 3.48 13.84 -2.96
N ASN A 539 4.18 13.17 -3.88
CA ASN A 539 3.57 12.49 -5.01
C ASN A 539 3.97 11.02 -5.00
N PHE A 540 3.02 10.16 -4.67
CA PHE A 540 3.13 8.73 -4.82
C PHE A 540 2.47 8.32 -6.13
N VAL A 541 3.26 7.68 -7.00
CA VAL A 541 2.76 7.04 -8.21
C VAL A 541 3.34 5.63 -8.22
N SER A 542 2.46 4.64 -8.37
CA SER A 542 2.83 3.25 -8.46
C SER A 542 1.96 2.58 -9.52
N SER A 543 2.55 1.68 -10.29
CA SER A 543 1.81 0.75 -11.14
C SER A 543 2.33 -0.65 -10.90
N GLY A 544 1.47 -1.65 -11.03
CA GLY A 544 1.84 -3.05 -10.87
C GLY A 544 0.75 -3.98 -11.40
N THR A 545 1.09 -5.23 -11.64
CA THR A 545 0.09 -6.26 -11.97
C THR A 545 -0.88 -6.40 -10.79
N ASN A 546 -2.15 -6.68 -11.08
CA ASN A 546 -3.16 -6.74 -10.01
C ASN A 546 -2.79 -7.79 -8.94
N GLY A 547 -2.55 -7.34 -7.70
CA GLY A 547 -2.11 -8.19 -6.59
C GLY A 547 -0.59 -8.42 -6.50
N GLN A 548 0.20 -7.86 -7.43
CA GLN A 548 1.67 -7.88 -7.45
C GLN A 548 2.20 -6.46 -7.70
N GLU A 549 2.70 -5.83 -6.64
CA GLU A 549 3.32 -4.52 -6.76
C GLU A 549 4.64 -4.60 -7.52
N ASN A 550 4.83 -3.73 -8.51
CA ASN A 550 6.08 -3.62 -9.24
C ASN A 550 7.20 -3.18 -8.28
N ASN A 551 8.41 -3.72 -8.45
CA ASN A 551 9.52 -3.48 -7.52
C ASN A 551 10.16 -2.09 -7.67
N ASN A 552 9.84 -1.34 -8.74
CA ASN A 552 10.46 -0.04 -9.05
C ASN A 552 9.52 1.15 -8.77
N ASN A 553 9.00 1.28 -7.56
CA ASN A 553 8.18 2.42 -7.19
C ASN A 553 8.96 3.38 -6.30
N LYS A 554 9.82 4.19 -6.91
CA LYS A 554 10.47 5.34 -6.25
C LYS A 554 9.45 6.46 -6.09
N VAL A 555 9.22 6.86 -4.85
CA VAL A 555 8.27 7.90 -4.46
C VAL A 555 9.09 9.06 -3.93
N GLU A 556 9.00 10.20 -4.60
CA GLU A 556 9.69 11.42 -4.17
C GLU A 556 8.70 12.42 -3.58
N SER A 557 9.03 12.89 -2.38
CA SER A 557 8.30 13.93 -1.67
C SER A 557 9.21 15.12 -1.48
N LYS A 558 8.70 16.32 -1.75
CA LYS A 558 9.42 17.58 -1.57
C LYS A 558 8.77 18.42 -0.48
N ILE A 559 9.56 18.79 0.51
CA ILE A 559 9.30 19.81 1.52
C ILE A 559 10.12 21.02 1.13
N ASP A 560 9.51 22.17 0.92
CA ASP A 560 10.22 23.42 0.66
C ASP A 560 9.95 24.39 1.81
N ILE A 561 11.00 24.91 2.43
CA ILE A 561 10.94 25.88 3.52
C ILE A 561 11.73 27.09 3.07
N GLN A 562 11.06 28.22 2.88
CA GLN A 562 11.64 29.47 2.42
C GLN A 562 11.57 30.52 3.54
N PHE A 563 12.71 31.16 3.78
CA PHE A 563 12.85 32.32 4.66
C PHE A 563 13.17 33.53 3.80
N GLN A 564 12.44 34.61 4.03
CA GLN A 564 12.70 35.89 3.38
C GLN A 564 12.55 37.01 4.41
N LEU A 565 13.53 37.89 4.45
CA LEU A 565 13.51 39.11 5.24
C LEU A 565 13.73 40.27 4.26
N GLU A 566 12.78 41.17 4.13
CA GLU A 566 12.81 42.30 3.20
C GLU A 566 12.57 43.61 3.93
N GLY A 567 13.52 44.53 3.87
CA GLY A 567 13.29 45.94 4.17
C GLY A 567 12.89 46.68 2.90
N SER A 568 11.85 47.51 2.97
CA SER A 568 11.42 48.36 1.86
C SER A 568 11.23 49.81 2.29
N ILE A 569 11.63 50.73 1.40
CA ILE A 569 11.41 52.16 1.50
C ILE A 569 10.67 52.57 0.25
N THR A 570 9.43 53.03 0.40
CA THR A 570 8.58 53.43 -0.71
C THR A 570 8.15 54.88 -0.54
N ALA A 571 8.27 55.68 -1.60
CA ALA A 571 7.75 57.03 -1.67
C ALA A 571 6.76 57.10 -2.82
N LYS A 572 5.52 57.50 -2.53
CA LYS A 572 4.47 57.69 -3.54
C LYS A 572 3.97 59.11 -3.49
N GLY A 573 3.52 59.61 -4.61
CA GLY A 573 2.94 60.93 -4.65
C GLY A 573 2.40 61.29 -6.01
N HIS A 574 1.80 62.46 -6.08
CA HIS A 574 1.42 63.06 -7.35
C HIS A 574 1.70 64.54 -7.35
N ALA A 575 1.94 65.07 -8.54
CA ALA A 575 1.91 66.48 -8.83
C ALA A 575 1.10 66.66 -10.11
N TRP A 576 -0.01 67.38 -10.00
CA TRP A 576 -0.99 67.58 -11.07
C TRP A 576 -1.56 66.24 -11.58
N VAL A 577 -1.28 65.91 -12.84
CA VAL A 577 -1.72 64.67 -13.50
C VAL A 577 -0.67 63.57 -13.45
N ILE A 578 0.49 63.82 -12.85
CA ILE A 578 1.62 62.87 -12.82
C ILE A 578 1.67 62.23 -11.43
N LYS A 579 1.40 60.93 -11.38
CA LYS A 579 1.66 60.06 -10.23
C LYS A 579 3.06 59.50 -10.36
N PHE A 580 3.79 59.45 -9.25
CA PHE A 580 5.06 58.76 -9.16
C PHE A 580 5.05 57.81 -7.96
N GLU A 581 5.74 56.70 -8.13
CA GLU A 581 6.01 55.73 -7.08
C GLU A 581 7.46 55.27 -7.22
N LYS A 582 8.22 55.41 -6.14
CA LYS A 582 9.62 55.00 -6.07
C LYS A 582 9.78 54.06 -4.89
N SER A 583 10.20 52.84 -5.13
CA SER A 583 10.41 51.84 -4.09
C SER A 583 11.82 51.25 -4.18
N TYR A 584 12.44 51.14 -3.02
CA TYR A 584 13.71 50.45 -2.82
C TYR A 584 13.48 49.31 -1.86
N LYS A 585 13.85 48.10 -2.27
CA LYS A 585 13.74 46.88 -1.46
C LYS A 585 15.14 46.29 -1.29
N VAL A 586 15.53 46.02 -0.07
CA VAL A 586 16.72 45.25 0.28
C VAL A 586 16.23 44.02 1.01
N GLY A 587 16.61 42.83 0.57
CA GLY A 587 16.19 41.63 1.27
C GLY A 587 17.20 40.51 1.22
N ILE A 588 16.95 39.54 2.07
CA ILE A 588 17.68 38.29 2.21
C ILE A 588 16.67 37.17 1.96
N LYS A 589 16.98 36.26 1.05
CA LYS A 589 16.26 35.01 0.79
C LYS A 589 17.15 33.83 1.13
N SER A 590 16.59 32.87 1.83
CA SER A 590 17.24 31.62 2.23
C SER A 590 16.20 30.52 2.29
N GLY A 591 16.60 29.25 2.34
CA GLY A 591 15.64 28.18 2.53
C GLY A 591 16.27 26.80 2.67
N PHE A 592 15.43 25.81 2.94
CA PHE A 592 15.77 24.41 2.85
C PHE A 592 14.77 23.68 1.97
N VAL A 593 15.25 22.78 1.12
CA VAL A 593 14.43 21.79 0.45
C VAL A 593 14.71 20.43 1.08
N GLY A 594 13.75 19.91 1.82
CA GLY A 594 13.74 18.52 2.25
C GLY A 594 13.19 17.64 1.13
N LYS A 595 13.94 16.65 0.66
CA LYS A 595 13.40 15.56 -0.15
C LYS A 595 13.26 14.33 0.72
N VAL A 596 12.06 13.74 0.77
CA VAL A 596 11.84 12.42 1.37
C VAL A 596 11.59 11.45 0.23
N ILE A 597 12.44 10.45 0.10
CA ILE A 597 12.35 9.44 -0.95
C ILE A 597 12.00 8.13 -0.27
N VAL A 598 10.90 7.52 -0.70
CA VAL A 598 10.52 6.16 -0.33
C VAL A 598 10.76 5.30 -1.56
N ASP A 599 11.54 4.25 -1.41
CA ASP A 599 11.89 3.36 -2.50
C ASP A 599 11.81 1.91 -2.02
N LYS A 600 11.92 0.96 -2.94
CA LYS A 600 11.75 -0.47 -2.67
C LYS A 600 12.90 -1.25 -3.28
N ASP A 601 13.48 -2.13 -2.49
CA ASP A 601 14.46 -3.11 -2.95
C ASP A 601 13.94 -4.55 -2.75
N ASP A 602 14.79 -5.54 -3.03
CA ASP A 602 14.46 -6.96 -2.86
C ASP A 602 14.20 -7.36 -1.38
N GLU A 603 14.55 -6.50 -0.42
CA GLU A 603 14.40 -6.73 1.03
C GLU A 603 13.20 -5.97 1.64
N GLY A 604 12.65 -4.98 0.94
CA GLY A 604 11.43 -4.27 1.32
C GLY A 604 11.43 -2.78 0.97
N PHE A 605 10.50 -2.03 1.57
CA PHE A 605 10.48 -0.57 1.45
C PHE A 605 11.52 0.06 2.38
N TYR A 606 12.26 1.02 1.85
CA TYR A 606 13.13 1.89 2.61
C TYR A 606 12.79 3.35 2.31
N TRP A 607 13.16 4.24 3.23
CA TRP A 607 12.98 5.67 3.03
C TRP A 607 14.20 6.41 3.55
N TYR A 608 14.58 7.47 2.84
CA TYR A 608 15.62 8.38 3.28
C TYR A 608 15.17 9.83 3.04
N SER A 609 15.74 10.72 3.84
CA SER A 609 15.44 12.14 3.76
C SER A 609 16.73 12.93 3.57
N ARG A 610 16.75 13.82 2.59
CA ARG A 610 17.85 14.74 2.31
C ARG A 610 17.36 16.16 2.51
N PHE A 611 18.07 16.96 3.30
CA PHE A 611 17.78 18.39 3.43
C PHE A 611 18.86 19.18 2.71
N LEU A 612 18.46 19.92 1.69
CA LEU A 612 19.33 20.76 0.88
C LEU A 612 19.16 22.20 1.30
N PHE A 613 20.24 22.91 1.53
CA PHE A 613 20.18 24.35 1.71
C PHE A 613 19.99 25.03 0.35
N ASN A 614 18.97 25.88 0.21
CA ASN A 614 18.66 26.61 -1.03
C ASN A 614 19.61 27.78 -1.31
N GLY A 615 20.67 27.93 -0.51
CA GLY A 615 21.61 29.04 -0.58
C GLY A 615 21.09 30.28 0.16
N LEU A 616 21.98 31.28 0.23
CA LEU A 616 21.70 32.58 0.83
C LEU A 616 21.85 33.65 -0.26
N VAL A 617 20.75 34.30 -0.62
CA VAL A 617 20.70 35.34 -1.65
C VAL A 617 20.34 36.66 -1.02
N ILE A 618 21.22 37.65 -1.17
CA ILE A 618 20.91 39.04 -0.86
C ILE A 618 20.47 39.71 -2.16
N TYR A 619 19.38 40.46 -2.14
CA TYR A 619 18.90 41.17 -3.32
C TYR A 619 18.58 42.63 -3.01
N PHE A 620 18.73 43.45 -4.04
CA PHE A 620 18.33 44.84 -4.05
C PHE A 620 17.45 45.10 -5.26
N THR A 621 16.21 45.52 -5.02
CA THR A 621 15.26 45.87 -6.07
C THR A 621 15.00 47.37 -6.02
N LYS A 622 15.16 48.02 -7.17
CA LYS A 622 14.71 49.39 -7.41
C LYS A 622 13.50 49.34 -8.35
N TYR A 623 12.45 50.05 -7.96
CA TYR A 623 11.22 50.18 -8.74
C TYR A 623 10.88 51.67 -8.86
N ASP A 624 10.73 52.15 -10.09
CA ASP A 624 10.26 53.50 -10.40
C ASP A 624 9.04 53.37 -11.34
N LYS A 625 7.90 53.88 -10.92
CA LYS A 625 6.68 54.01 -11.73
C LYS A 625 6.32 55.49 -11.87
N LEU A 626 6.04 55.91 -13.09
CA LEU A 626 5.55 57.24 -13.42
C LEU A 626 4.32 57.08 -14.31
N GLU A 627 3.18 57.59 -13.85
CA GLU A 627 1.89 57.40 -14.50
C GLU A 627 1.22 58.75 -14.69
N LYS A 628 0.67 58.98 -15.89
CA LYS A 628 0.02 60.23 -16.23
C LYS A 628 -1.49 60.01 -16.28
N GLU A 629 -2.20 60.41 -15.25
CA GLU A 629 -3.65 60.30 -15.17
C GLU A 629 -4.30 61.55 -15.76
N VAL A 630 -4.65 61.51 -17.04
CA VAL A 630 -5.46 62.57 -17.67
C VAL A 630 -6.92 62.19 -17.51
N SER A 631 -7.64 62.85 -16.60
CA SER A 631 -9.09 62.70 -16.51
C SER A 631 -9.74 63.14 -17.83
N ASN A 632 -10.59 62.28 -18.40
CA ASN A 632 -11.09 62.34 -19.78
C ASN A 632 -12.08 63.49 -20.06
N SER A 633 -12.09 64.56 -19.26
CA SER A 633 -13.18 65.55 -19.23
C SER A 633 -12.89 66.89 -19.92
N SER A 634 -11.75 67.10 -20.59
CA SER A 634 -11.54 68.35 -21.33
C SER A 634 -10.81 68.21 -22.68
N ARG A 635 -11.31 68.93 -23.70
CA ARG A 635 -10.79 69.03 -25.08
C ARG A 635 -9.30 69.42 -25.21
N LYS A 636 -8.60 69.73 -24.10
CA LYS A 636 -7.18 70.10 -24.07
C LYS A 636 -6.21 68.89 -23.96
N SER A 637 -6.71 67.68 -23.73
CA SER A 637 -5.89 66.46 -23.58
C SER A 637 -5.14 66.01 -24.84
N LYS A 638 -5.56 66.45 -26.05
CA LYS A 638 -4.92 66.08 -27.33
C LYS A 638 -3.53 66.69 -27.58
N LYS A 639 -3.07 67.69 -26.80
CA LYS A 639 -1.79 68.39 -27.02
C LYS A 639 -0.59 67.81 -26.27
N PHE A 640 -0.80 66.91 -25.32
CA PHE A 640 0.30 66.31 -24.56
C PHE A 640 0.35 64.82 -24.88
N GLY A 641 1.39 64.39 -25.59
CA GLY A 641 1.62 63.01 -26.02
C GLY A 641 1.31 61.97 -24.94
N VAL A 642 0.81 60.83 -25.42
CA VAL A 642 0.37 59.68 -24.64
C VAL A 642 1.61 58.94 -24.15
N ILE A 643 1.98 59.17 -22.89
CA ILE A 643 2.79 58.21 -22.12
C ILE A 643 1.83 57.70 -21.05
N ASP A 644 1.21 56.55 -21.31
CA ASP A 644 0.14 56.01 -20.45
C ASP A 644 0.68 55.47 -19.13
N SER A 645 1.92 54.94 -19.11
CA SER A 645 2.69 54.69 -17.90
C SER A 645 4.13 54.31 -18.27
N LEU A 646 5.10 54.68 -17.44
CA LEU A 646 6.47 54.19 -17.50
C LEU A 646 6.78 53.49 -16.18
N THR A 647 6.98 52.19 -16.24
CA THR A 647 7.37 51.38 -15.09
C THR A 647 8.74 50.78 -15.38
N THR A 648 9.71 51.05 -14.52
CA THR A 648 11.04 50.45 -14.58
C THR A 648 11.33 49.72 -13.28
N GLN A 649 11.76 48.47 -13.39
CA GLN A 649 12.16 47.65 -12.26
C GLN A 649 13.51 47.02 -12.57
N SER A 650 14.44 47.13 -11.63
CA SER A 650 15.75 46.49 -11.73
C SER A 650 16.08 45.81 -10.42
N THR A 651 16.38 44.52 -10.47
CA THR A 651 16.83 43.73 -9.33
C THR A 651 18.29 43.33 -9.53
N LYS A 652 19.12 43.52 -8.50
CA LYS A 652 20.45 42.95 -8.41
C LYS A 652 20.46 41.91 -7.32
N GLU A 653 21.02 40.73 -7.61
CA GLU A 653 21.11 39.62 -6.67
C GLU A 653 22.57 39.24 -6.45
N TRP A 654 22.90 38.89 -5.21
CA TRP A 654 24.20 38.41 -4.78
C TRP A 654 24.00 37.09 -4.06
N VAL A 655 24.50 36.01 -4.64
CA VAL A 655 24.51 34.69 -4.02
C VAL A 655 25.70 34.63 -3.06
N CYS A 656 25.43 34.79 -1.76
CA CYS A 656 26.44 34.77 -0.70
C CYS A 656 26.86 33.33 -0.35
N ILE A 657 25.90 32.40 -0.38
CA ILE A 657 26.12 30.97 -0.21
C ILE A 657 25.37 30.28 -1.34
N LYS A 658 26.07 29.44 -2.11
CA LYS A 658 25.45 28.72 -3.22
C LYS A 658 24.48 27.66 -2.68
N PRO A 659 23.39 27.36 -3.41
CA PRO A 659 22.54 26.21 -3.10
C PRO A 659 23.35 24.92 -3.14
N ASP A 660 22.97 23.95 -2.32
CA ASP A 660 23.47 22.59 -2.45
C ASP A 660 23.01 21.98 -3.77
N ALA A 661 23.83 21.12 -4.38
CA ALA A 661 23.50 20.48 -5.65
C ALA A 661 22.33 19.51 -5.47
N ASP A 662 21.32 19.61 -6.35
CA ASP A 662 20.11 18.78 -6.31
C ASP A 662 20.30 17.35 -6.87
N GLU A 663 21.51 17.03 -7.34
CA GLU A 663 21.88 15.71 -7.85
C GLU A 663 22.17 14.75 -6.69
N GLU A 664 21.57 13.55 -6.74
CA GLU A 664 21.96 12.43 -5.88
C GLU A 664 23.38 12.00 -6.21
N ALA A 665 24.28 12.10 -5.24
CA ALA A 665 25.61 11.55 -5.45
C ALA A 665 25.54 10.01 -5.31
N PRO A 666 26.17 9.23 -6.19
CA PRO A 666 26.09 7.76 -6.17
C PRO A 666 26.46 7.10 -4.83
N TYR A 667 27.31 7.75 -4.03
CA TYR A 667 27.71 7.27 -2.70
C TYR A 667 26.67 7.53 -1.60
N GLU A 668 25.62 8.30 -1.87
CA GLU A 668 24.53 8.57 -0.93
C GLU A 668 23.52 7.42 -0.86
N THR A 669 23.42 6.63 -1.94
CA THR A 669 22.53 5.47 -2.06
C THR A 669 23.26 4.12 -2.12
N GLN A 670 24.59 4.12 -2.28
CA GLN A 670 25.39 2.89 -2.20
C GLN A 670 25.46 2.37 -0.77
N ARG A 671 24.90 1.16 -0.54
CA ARG A 671 25.18 0.37 0.65
C ARG A 671 26.66 -0.04 0.65
N LEU A 672 27.39 0.22 1.73
CA LEU A 672 28.75 -0.28 1.89
C LEU A 672 28.71 -1.81 2.09
N GLU A 673 29.65 -2.54 1.48
CA GLU A 673 29.79 -3.99 1.71
C GLU A 673 29.95 -4.27 3.22
N GLY A 674 29.11 -5.16 3.76
CA GLY A 674 29.07 -5.51 5.18
C GLY A 674 28.06 -4.74 6.03
N GLN A 675 27.40 -3.71 5.49
CA GLN A 675 26.40 -2.93 6.23
C GLN A 675 25.04 -3.65 6.37
N ALA A 676 24.79 -4.67 5.54
CA ALA A 676 23.57 -5.48 5.56
C ALA A 676 23.31 -6.19 6.91
N GLU A 677 24.36 -6.56 7.65
CA GLU A 677 24.22 -7.19 8.98
C GLU A 677 23.90 -6.19 10.09
N LEU A 678 24.32 -4.93 9.95
CA LEU A 678 23.99 -3.82 10.87
C LEU A 678 22.58 -3.27 10.59
N ASP A 679 22.24 -3.08 9.33
CA ASP A 679 20.95 -2.54 8.87
C ASP A 679 19.79 -3.55 9.05
N ALA A 680 20.08 -4.85 9.14
CA ALA A 680 19.08 -5.86 9.50
C ALA A 680 18.50 -5.66 10.91
N SER A 681 19.22 -4.96 11.79
CA SER A 681 18.81 -4.69 13.18
C SER A 681 18.24 -3.28 13.41
N ASP A 682 18.63 -2.29 12.59
CA ASP A 682 18.19 -0.89 12.68
C ASP A 682 17.70 -0.38 11.31
N LYS A 683 16.52 -0.82 10.86
CA LYS A 683 15.86 -0.37 9.62
C LYS A 683 15.34 1.08 9.65
N HIS A 684 15.99 1.96 10.40
CA HIS A 684 15.62 3.36 10.49
C HIS A 684 16.85 4.27 10.46
N TYR A 685 16.78 5.23 9.53
CA TYR A 685 17.52 6.50 9.45
C TYR A 685 18.85 6.54 8.68
N LEU A 686 18.79 7.16 7.50
CA LEU A 686 19.85 8.05 7.03
C LEU A 686 19.25 9.47 6.92
N ILE A 687 19.48 10.31 7.92
CA ILE A 687 19.32 11.76 7.82
C ILE A 687 20.72 12.34 7.66
N ARG A 688 21.11 12.69 6.44
CA ARG A 688 22.37 13.44 6.20
C ARG A 688 22.02 14.92 6.08
N PHE A 689 22.68 15.73 6.92
CA PHE A 689 22.64 17.19 6.89
C PHE A 689 23.78 17.73 6.02
#